data_AF-A0A963A8A1-F1
#
_entry.id   AF-A0A963A8A1-F1
#
_cell.length_a   1.000
_cell.length_b   1.000
_cell.length_c   1.000
_cell.angle_alpha   90.00
_cell.angle_beta   90.00
_cell.angle_gamma   90.00
#
_symmetry.space_group_name_H-M   'P 1'
#
loop_
_entity.id
_entity.type
_entity.pdbx_description
1 polymer ?
#
loop_
_entity_poly.entity_id
_entity_poly.type
_entity_poly.pdbx_seq_one_letter_code
_entity_poly.pdbx_strand_id
1 'polypeptide(L)'
;MLNKVTRSLLTVPGAAVLALLSAALPAVADDTEIYQAEYEGGSTGARPKVLIAFDDSGSMSTQVEQQRPAYDSSASYATSVSADRIYWSTDGSVPSANSSNWFSASQNRCASSYDDLDDNGRFTVERGRRWVDSTVQQGQCTRECPDGSFEYYGRCYEQTTISEPVEKLVYVGNDSNNRCGNDLTYVNPNGSDDACYEVVASSNPVSGWVYRQNSGRNGRCPRGTTYLQVDPPGRNNDYDACFELVTEPEFTTTTDWVDVGQPTQVCEDDTVVPGTWQSLSSNAHTPTHVECRDDVSNGITDNGSGQGAGYPQNNVASGNEYGPGVDDSVDWGNGAYTFFTSHYMNWYHDDSLVETKSRLEIAQEVITTIIDTNPGIDFGLLEFNYDSGGRIARRIIANMTETQRAELMNLVDMTDHAGSTPMCESMYEAYRYIAGLGVVYGNDAQSGSDSRGTYDVLPKDPLAESNGTYISPNTDCAYTYIILMTDGEPQRDTDANQRIKTLTGKDCQIYDSADSGGRTENCLPQLTEYMATTDLDNDDSNGDQYGITYTIGFATDQELLSDAAANGKGEYYTANNAQELTAAFQGAIVGILSRATTFTSPAVAVDTFTRTQSRDEVFYAMFKPDDTVDWIGNIKKLKLNADAVLVDAASNPALDPDTGVIKDTARTFWSAAADGTNVDQGGVGQLLAERDPGTRTIYSNTGNNGTFELFNTTNFDAAALGLTDDLFYNVLGASTQAAASRQINWARGYDAYDTDGDSNTSESRGWILGDILHSQPLVLNYGARGSFTTSAPDLRLLVGSNSGFVHLFGNDNGVEDWAFFPKELAGILPLRRRNALSNNHVYGMDLTPVAYTYDSNNDGTLDSGAGDKVWAYLGMRRGGRAYYALDLSNPDSPSFMWRIDNNSTGFGELGQTWSEPVVTIIPGYTDNNGVRKPVLVFGAGYDTNKDDSGVGTADSQGRGL
;
A
#
# COMPACT_ATOMS: atom_id res chain seq x y z
N MET A 1 39.36 14.42 77.63
CA MET A 1 40.46 14.69 76.67
C MET A 1 40.63 13.47 75.76
N LEU A 2 40.90 13.71 74.48
CA LEU A 2 41.09 12.77 73.35
C LEU A 2 39.86 11.96 72.88
N ASN A 3 39.07 12.56 71.98
CA ASN A 3 38.33 11.80 70.95
C ASN A 3 38.00 12.65 69.71
N LYS A 4 38.96 13.49 69.26
CA LYS A 4 38.75 14.51 68.21
C LYS A 4 39.65 14.38 66.97
N VAL A 5 40.34 13.25 66.73
CA VAL A 5 41.29 13.14 65.59
C VAL A 5 41.00 11.97 64.63
N THR A 6 40.11 11.03 64.96
CA THR A 6 39.92 9.80 64.14
C THR A 6 38.67 9.77 63.26
N ARG A 7 37.86 10.84 63.20
CA ARG A 7 36.61 10.89 62.39
C ARG A 7 36.71 11.65 61.06
N SER A 8 37.88 12.18 60.69
CA SER A 8 38.03 13.07 59.52
C SER A 8 38.74 12.47 58.30
N LEU A 9 38.95 11.15 58.24
CA LEU A 9 39.73 10.51 57.16
C LEU A 9 39.02 9.39 56.38
N LEU A 10 37.74 9.11 56.65
CA LEU A 10 36.98 8.06 55.95
C LEU A 10 35.66 8.52 55.30
N THR A 11 35.30 9.80 55.41
CA THR A 11 34.02 10.32 54.88
C THR A 11 34.14 11.08 53.56
N VAL A 12 35.32 11.13 52.95
CA VAL A 12 35.57 11.91 51.72
C VAL A 12 35.56 11.05 50.43
N PRO A 13 35.99 9.77 50.40
CA PRO A 13 35.96 9.01 49.14
C PRO A 13 34.56 8.48 48.78
N GLY A 14 33.74 8.09 49.78
CA GLY A 14 32.44 7.47 49.52
C GLY A 14 31.37 8.41 48.99
N ALA A 15 31.37 9.67 49.44
CA ALA A 15 30.42 10.69 48.95
C ALA A 15 30.80 11.23 47.57
N ALA A 16 32.09 11.26 47.22
CA ALA A 16 32.55 11.68 45.89
C ALA A 16 32.25 10.63 44.82
N VAL A 17 32.37 9.33 45.14
CA VAL A 17 32.06 8.24 44.19
C VAL A 17 30.54 8.12 43.95
N LEU A 18 29.70 8.33 44.97
CA LEU A 18 28.24 8.36 44.77
C LEU A 18 27.76 9.63 44.04
N ALA A 19 28.43 10.79 44.24
CA ALA A 19 28.12 12.02 43.52
C ALA A 19 28.61 12.02 42.06
N LEU A 20 29.68 11.27 41.75
CA LEU A 20 30.17 11.08 40.38
C LEU A 20 29.33 10.08 39.57
N LEU A 21 28.68 9.11 40.23
CA LEU A 21 27.75 8.19 39.58
C LEU A 21 26.35 8.80 39.35
N SER A 22 25.98 9.86 40.06
CA SER A 22 24.72 10.59 39.84
C SER A 22 24.82 11.75 38.83
N ALA A 23 26.01 12.03 38.27
CA ALA A 23 26.26 13.21 37.44
C ALA A 23 26.35 12.94 35.94
N ALA A 24 26.12 11.71 35.48
CA ALA A 24 26.12 11.38 34.06
C ALA A 24 25.26 10.14 33.80
N LEU A 25 23.93 10.29 33.90
CA LEU A 25 23.09 9.47 33.04
C LEU A 25 23.24 10.10 31.65
N PRO A 26 23.80 9.40 30.65
CA PRO A 26 23.78 9.91 29.28
C PRO A 26 22.31 10.14 28.88
N ALA A 27 22.01 11.25 28.21
CA ALA A 27 20.78 11.33 27.44
C ALA A 27 20.92 10.27 26.33
N VAL A 28 20.14 9.20 26.43
CA VAL A 28 20.14 8.13 25.44
C VAL A 28 19.14 8.53 24.36
N ALA A 29 19.59 8.56 23.12
CA ALA A 29 18.70 8.51 21.97
C ALA A 29 18.65 7.04 21.53
N ASP A 30 17.46 6.47 21.50
CA ASP A 30 17.21 5.18 20.86
C ASP A 30 16.74 5.47 19.43
N ASP A 31 17.63 5.20 18.48
CA ASP A 31 17.49 5.39 17.03
C ASP A 31 16.98 4.11 16.33
N THR A 32 16.51 3.12 17.09
CA THR A 32 15.95 1.89 16.52
C THR A 32 14.53 2.15 16.00
N GLU A 33 14.39 2.35 14.69
CA GLU A 33 13.11 2.24 13.99
C GLU A 33 12.95 0.84 13.43
N ILE A 34 11.92 0.12 13.86
CA ILE A 34 11.61 -1.21 13.34
C ILE A 34 11.02 -1.16 11.91
N TYR A 35 10.57 0.02 11.43
CA TYR A 35 9.77 0.15 10.21
C TYR A 35 10.29 1.15 9.15
N GLN A 36 11.56 1.59 9.25
CA GLN A 36 12.19 2.38 8.17
C GLN A 36 12.98 1.55 7.15
N ALA A 37 13.00 0.23 7.29
CA ALA A 37 13.62 -0.60 6.27
C ALA A 37 12.75 -0.55 5.00
N GLU A 38 13.24 0.10 3.94
CA GLU A 38 13.09 -0.48 2.61
C GLU A 38 13.38 -1.98 2.77
N TYR A 39 12.49 -2.82 2.26
CA TYR A 39 12.68 -4.26 2.27
C TYR A 39 13.80 -4.62 1.28
N GLU A 40 15.02 -4.11 1.51
CA GLU A 40 16.24 -4.77 1.10
C GLU A 40 16.45 -5.91 2.10
N GLY A 41 16.22 -7.14 1.63
CA GLY A 41 16.24 -8.38 2.41
C GLY A 41 17.60 -8.67 3.07
N GLY A 42 17.89 -7.95 4.15
CA GLY A 42 19.24 -7.84 4.68
C GLY A 42 19.39 -7.42 6.14
N SER A 43 18.44 -7.70 7.05
CA SER A 43 18.82 -8.19 8.41
C SER A 43 17.64 -8.80 9.19
N THR A 44 17.85 -10.06 9.61
CA THR A 44 17.25 -10.80 10.74
C THR A 44 15.73 -11.03 10.88
N GLY A 45 14.88 -10.61 9.93
CA GLY A 45 13.53 -11.17 9.77
C GLY A 45 13.54 -12.34 8.77
N ALA A 46 13.09 -13.53 9.14
CA ALA A 46 12.97 -14.65 8.20
C ALA A 46 11.88 -14.33 7.14
N ARG A 47 12.21 -14.46 5.84
CA ARG A 47 11.24 -14.35 4.75
C ARG A 47 10.09 -15.35 4.97
N PRO A 48 8.83 -15.01 4.64
CA PRO A 48 7.74 -15.97 4.68
C PRO A 48 8.08 -17.22 3.85
N LYS A 49 7.83 -18.39 4.42
CA LYS A 49 8.07 -19.69 3.81
C LYS A 49 6.76 -20.23 3.28
N VAL A 50 6.62 -20.34 1.96
CA VAL A 50 5.38 -20.75 1.29
C VAL A 50 5.60 -22.02 0.49
N LEU A 51 4.82 -23.07 0.79
CA LEU A 51 4.75 -24.29 -0.02
C LEU A 51 3.53 -24.21 -0.92
N ILE A 52 3.75 -24.23 -2.24
CA ILE A 52 2.65 -24.32 -3.21
C ILE A 52 2.39 -25.80 -3.50
N ALA A 53 1.15 -26.23 -3.34
CA ALA A 53 0.66 -27.53 -3.76
C ALA A 53 -0.51 -27.29 -4.72
N PHE A 54 -0.39 -27.70 -5.97
CA PHE A 54 -1.45 -27.53 -6.94
C PHE A 54 -1.75 -28.82 -7.68
N ASP A 55 -3.02 -28.96 -8.04
CA ASP A 55 -3.57 -30.11 -8.73
C ASP A 55 -3.05 -30.21 -10.17
N ASP A 56 -2.58 -31.39 -10.54
CA ASP A 56 -2.12 -31.78 -11.87
C ASP A 56 -2.96 -32.95 -12.44
N SER A 57 -4.16 -33.14 -11.89
CA SER A 57 -5.02 -34.24 -12.26
C SER A 57 -5.56 -34.13 -13.68
N GLY A 58 -6.11 -35.24 -14.16
CA GLY A 58 -6.72 -35.28 -15.49
C GLY A 58 -7.83 -34.24 -15.75
N SER A 59 -8.49 -33.68 -14.72
CA SER A 59 -9.45 -32.58 -14.91
C SER A 59 -8.79 -31.27 -15.31
N MET A 60 -7.52 -31.08 -14.98
CA MET A 60 -6.74 -29.90 -15.36
C MET A 60 -6.48 -29.82 -16.87
N SER A 61 -6.72 -30.91 -17.62
CA SER A 61 -6.78 -30.93 -19.09
C SER A 61 -7.96 -30.13 -19.67
N THR A 62 -8.95 -29.82 -18.82
CA THR A 62 -10.17 -29.12 -19.23
C THR A 62 -9.81 -27.77 -19.80
N GLN A 63 -10.33 -27.56 -20.99
CA GLN A 63 -10.13 -26.38 -21.79
C GLN A 63 -10.99 -25.23 -21.26
N VAL A 64 -10.37 -24.09 -20.95
CA VAL A 64 -11.03 -22.87 -20.53
C VAL A 64 -11.07 -21.93 -21.73
N GLU A 65 -12.26 -21.68 -22.26
CA GLU A 65 -12.49 -20.63 -23.27
C GLU A 65 -12.31 -19.27 -22.57
N GLN A 66 -11.32 -18.47 -23.00
CA GLN A 66 -11.09 -17.03 -22.72
C GLN A 66 -9.59 -16.61 -22.76
N GLN A 67 -8.70 -17.35 -23.44
CA GLN A 67 -7.26 -17.03 -23.41
C GLN A 67 -6.81 -16.35 -24.69
N ARG A 68 -6.26 -15.13 -24.58
CA ARG A 68 -5.75 -14.37 -25.73
C ARG A 68 -4.26 -14.68 -25.91
N PRO A 69 -3.73 -14.76 -27.16
CA PRO A 69 -2.29 -14.82 -27.41
C PRO A 69 -1.62 -13.60 -26.78
N ALA A 70 -0.34 -13.70 -26.43
CA ALA A 70 0.40 -12.58 -25.85
C ALA A 70 0.26 -11.31 -26.71
N TYR A 71 0.20 -10.16 -26.05
CA TYR A 71 0.13 -8.87 -26.73
C TYR A 71 1.39 -8.65 -27.59
N ASP A 72 1.18 -8.37 -28.87
CA ASP A 72 2.18 -7.96 -29.85
C ASP A 72 1.89 -6.52 -30.29
N SER A 73 2.82 -5.59 -30.02
CA SER A 73 2.71 -4.17 -30.37
C SER A 73 2.74 -3.90 -31.88
N SER A 74 3.22 -4.85 -32.68
CA SER A 74 3.31 -4.75 -34.15
C SER A 74 2.13 -5.38 -34.90
N ALA A 75 1.29 -6.15 -34.20
CA ALA A 75 0.11 -6.80 -34.77
C ALA A 75 -1.05 -5.80 -34.99
N SER A 76 -2.09 -6.24 -35.68
CA SER A 76 -3.33 -5.46 -35.87
C SER A 76 -4.51 -6.20 -35.25
N TYR A 77 -5.23 -5.51 -34.37
CA TYR A 77 -6.40 -6.05 -33.64
C TYR A 77 -7.70 -5.40 -34.11
N ALA A 78 -8.82 -6.08 -33.89
CA ALA A 78 -10.14 -5.51 -34.18
C ALA A 78 -10.39 -4.26 -33.31
N THR A 79 -10.81 -3.16 -33.92
CA THR A 79 -11.09 -1.92 -33.19
C THR A 79 -12.34 -2.05 -32.34
N SER A 80 -12.16 -1.97 -31.03
CA SER A 80 -13.19 -2.06 -30.00
C SER A 80 -13.31 -0.77 -29.18
N VAL A 81 -12.27 0.06 -29.17
CA VAL A 81 -12.23 1.36 -28.49
C VAL A 81 -11.70 2.48 -29.40
N SER A 82 -11.96 3.74 -29.05
CA SER A 82 -11.44 4.91 -29.77
C SER A 82 -9.91 4.98 -29.69
N ALA A 83 -9.29 5.40 -30.79
CA ALA A 83 -7.86 5.68 -30.89
C ALA A 83 -7.45 6.91 -30.06
N ASP A 84 -6.14 7.12 -29.90
CA ASP A 84 -5.52 8.29 -29.24
C ASP A 84 -5.92 8.51 -27.77
N ARG A 85 -6.29 7.43 -27.08
CA ARG A 85 -6.62 7.42 -25.64
C ARG A 85 -5.67 6.53 -24.85
N ILE A 86 -5.35 6.99 -23.64
CA ILE A 86 -4.76 6.15 -22.60
C ILE A 86 -5.86 5.87 -21.57
N TYR A 87 -6.18 4.60 -21.42
CA TYR A 87 -7.11 4.11 -20.39
C TYR A 87 -6.34 3.86 -19.11
N TRP A 88 -7.02 3.96 -17.97
CA TRP A 88 -6.38 3.72 -16.69
C TRP A 88 -7.26 2.96 -15.71
N SER A 89 -6.61 2.21 -14.82
CA SER A 89 -7.23 1.58 -13.65
C SER A 89 -6.34 1.74 -12.42
N THR A 90 -6.93 1.63 -11.24
CA THR A 90 -6.22 1.74 -9.95
C THR A 90 -5.97 0.39 -9.29
N ASP A 91 -6.61 -0.67 -9.80
CA ASP A 91 -6.49 -2.05 -9.34
C ASP A 91 -5.66 -2.92 -10.32
N GLY A 92 -5.15 -2.30 -11.40
CA GLY A 92 -4.40 -3.00 -12.44
C GLY A 92 -5.26 -3.83 -13.40
N SER A 93 -6.58 -3.88 -13.21
CA SER A 93 -7.49 -4.57 -14.13
C SER A 93 -7.58 -3.81 -15.45
N VAL A 94 -7.80 -4.53 -16.57
CA VAL A 94 -8.03 -3.89 -17.87
C VAL A 94 -9.44 -3.31 -17.89
N PRO A 95 -9.62 -2.00 -18.14
CA PRO A 95 -10.96 -1.41 -18.15
C PRO A 95 -11.87 -2.01 -19.22
N SER A 96 -13.19 -1.95 -18.99
CA SER A 96 -14.16 -2.32 -20.04
C SER A 96 -14.03 -1.43 -21.28
N ALA A 97 -14.43 -1.92 -22.46
CA ALA A 97 -14.38 -1.14 -23.70
C ALA A 97 -15.16 0.18 -23.65
N ASN A 98 -16.16 0.28 -22.76
CA ASN A 98 -16.98 1.47 -22.56
C ASN A 98 -16.56 2.28 -21.31
N SER A 99 -15.37 2.03 -20.75
CA SER A 99 -14.89 2.71 -19.55
C SER A 99 -14.75 4.22 -19.77
N SER A 100 -15.14 4.99 -18.75
CA SER A 100 -14.85 6.44 -18.66
C SER A 100 -13.47 6.73 -18.05
N ASN A 101 -12.72 5.72 -17.62
CA ASN A 101 -11.39 5.94 -17.02
C ASN A 101 -10.34 6.04 -18.12
N TRP A 102 -10.27 7.21 -18.77
CA TRP A 102 -9.28 7.49 -19.80
C TRP A 102 -8.97 8.99 -19.89
N PHE A 103 -7.81 9.30 -20.44
CA PHE A 103 -7.45 10.64 -20.88
C PHE A 103 -6.83 10.60 -22.28
N SER A 104 -6.81 11.73 -23.00
CA SER A 104 -6.19 11.80 -24.33
C SER A 104 -4.69 11.49 -24.25
N ALA A 105 -4.20 10.58 -25.10
CA ALA A 105 -2.79 10.19 -25.14
C ALA A 105 -1.85 11.38 -25.36
N SER A 106 -2.32 12.39 -26.08
CA SER A 106 -1.60 13.65 -26.32
C SER A 106 -1.29 14.45 -25.05
N GLN A 107 -1.96 14.16 -23.92
CA GLN A 107 -1.78 14.83 -22.63
C GLN A 107 -0.84 14.09 -21.69
N ASN A 108 -0.33 12.92 -22.08
CA ASN A 108 0.68 12.19 -21.30
C ASN A 108 2.00 12.96 -21.29
N ARG A 109 2.51 13.24 -20.11
CA ARG A 109 3.78 13.94 -19.87
C ARG A 109 4.77 13.07 -19.08
N CYS A 110 4.30 11.95 -18.53
CA CYS A 110 5.09 10.90 -17.89
C CYS A 110 6.03 10.22 -18.89
N ALA A 111 7.24 10.70 -19.01
CA ALA A 111 8.24 10.19 -19.94
C ALA A 111 8.70 8.78 -19.60
N SER A 112 8.72 8.40 -18.31
CA SER A 112 9.00 7.02 -17.87
C SER A 112 8.03 6.00 -18.47
N SER A 113 6.84 6.42 -18.90
CA SER A 113 5.83 5.51 -19.46
C SER A 113 6.00 5.20 -20.95
N TYR A 114 6.78 5.99 -21.70
CA TYR A 114 6.71 5.98 -23.16
C TYR A 114 7.14 4.64 -23.78
N ASP A 115 8.32 4.13 -23.42
CA ASP A 115 8.85 2.90 -24.00
C ASP A 115 7.96 1.69 -23.66
N ASP A 116 7.51 1.56 -22.40
CA ASP A 116 6.63 0.47 -21.97
C ASP A 116 5.24 0.54 -22.61
N LEU A 117 4.68 1.74 -22.80
CA LEU A 117 3.40 1.89 -23.51
C LEU A 117 3.52 1.55 -25.00
N ASP A 118 4.66 1.85 -25.64
CA ASP A 118 4.90 1.50 -27.05
C ASP A 118 5.15 -0.01 -27.21
N ASP A 119 6.00 -0.60 -26.37
CA ASP A 119 6.42 -2.00 -26.48
C ASP A 119 5.36 -2.97 -25.91
N ASN A 120 4.84 -2.68 -24.71
CA ASN A 120 3.96 -3.60 -23.97
C ASN A 120 2.49 -3.18 -23.98
N GLY A 121 2.17 -1.97 -24.48
CA GLY A 121 0.80 -1.44 -24.51
C GLY A 121 0.23 -1.10 -23.12
N ARG A 122 1.02 -1.32 -22.07
CA ARG A 122 0.65 -1.17 -20.67
C ARG A 122 1.85 -0.66 -19.87
N PHE A 123 1.61 0.25 -18.94
CA PHE A 123 2.61 0.72 -17.99
C PHE A 123 1.98 0.88 -16.61
N THR A 124 2.59 0.30 -15.57
CA THR A 124 2.13 0.49 -14.19
C THR A 124 2.99 1.57 -13.55
N VAL A 125 2.38 2.73 -13.34
CA VAL A 125 3.03 3.90 -12.75
C VAL A 125 2.86 3.81 -11.25
N GLU A 126 3.92 4.12 -10.48
CA GLU A 126 3.82 4.10 -9.03
C GLU A 126 2.73 5.04 -8.56
N ARG A 127 2.68 6.27 -9.11
CA ARG A 127 1.66 7.29 -8.84
C ARG A 127 1.44 8.22 -10.04
N GLY A 128 0.18 8.53 -10.35
CA GLY A 128 -0.21 9.39 -11.48
C GLY A 128 -1.10 10.57 -11.08
N ARG A 129 -0.94 11.71 -11.77
CA ARG A 129 -1.66 12.97 -11.49
C ARG A 129 -2.05 13.72 -12.75
N ARG A 130 -3.20 14.37 -12.74
CA ARG A 130 -3.60 15.39 -13.72
C ARG A 130 -3.41 16.79 -13.16
N TRP A 131 -3.08 17.73 -14.03
CA TRP A 131 -3.09 19.16 -13.67
C TRP A 131 -4.51 19.72 -13.62
N VAL A 132 -4.80 20.53 -12.61
CA VAL A 132 -6.05 21.32 -12.51
C VAL A 132 -5.73 22.80 -12.67
N ASP A 133 -6.28 23.41 -13.71
CA ASP A 133 -6.04 24.81 -14.04
C ASP A 133 -6.46 25.75 -12.90
N SER A 134 -5.57 26.69 -12.53
CA SER A 134 -5.78 27.68 -11.47
C SER A 134 -6.98 28.61 -11.67
N THR A 135 -7.56 28.65 -12.88
CA THR A 135 -8.74 29.45 -13.22
C THR A 135 -10.07 28.72 -13.00
N VAL A 136 -10.03 27.40 -12.71
CA VAL A 136 -11.21 26.59 -12.39
C VAL A 136 -11.74 26.98 -11.02
N GLN A 137 -13.06 27.19 -10.89
CA GLN A 137 -13.70 27.35 -9.57
C GLN A 137 -14.21 25.99 -9.07
N GLN A 138 -14.07 25.70 -7.78
CA GLN A 138 -14.61 24.47 -7.17
C GLN A 138 -16.12 24.36 -7.37
N GLY A 139 -16.60 23.18 -7.77
CA GLY A 139 -18.00 22.95 -8.11
C GLY A 139 -18.45 23.60 -9.43
N GLN A 140 -17.54 24.22 -10.19
CA GLN A 140 -17.86 24.74 -11.51
C GLN A 140 -18.02 23.59 -12.50
N CYS A 141 -19.05 23.69 -13.34
CA CYS A 141 -19.24 22.76 -14.42
C CYS A 141 -18.76 23.35 -15.75
N THR A 142 -17.94 22.59 -16.47
CA THR A 142 -17.55 22.85 -17.85
C THR A 142 -18.43 22.03 -18.79
N ARG A 143 -18.51 22.45 -20.06
CA ARG A 143 -19.13 21.64 -21.11
C ARG A 143 -18.00 20.95 -21.84
N GLU A 144 -18.02 19.62 -21.84
CA GLU A 144 -17.00 18.81 -22.50
C GLU A 144 -17.66 17.79 -23.42
N CYS A 145 -16.97 17.44 -24.49
CA CYS A 145 -17.41 16.40 -25.41
C CYS A 145 -17.15 15.03 -24.76
N PRO A 146 -18.18 14.16 -24.64
CA PRO A 146 -18.07 12.88 -23.90
C PRO A 146 -16.98 11.93 -24.40
N ASP A 147 -16.54 12.12 -25.63
CA ASP A 147 -15.56 11.29 -26.33
C ASP A 147 -14.20 12.00 -26.51
N GLY A 148 -14.02 13.19 -25.92
CA GLY A 148 -12.80 14.00 -26.06
C GLY A 148 -12.65 14.66 -27.43
N SER A 149 -13.70 14.65 -28.24
CA SER A 149 -13.75 15.37 -29.52
C SER A 149 -13.79 16.89 -29.33
N PHE A 150 -13.55 17.64 -30.40
CA PHE A 150 -13.40 19.09 -30.31
C PHE A 150 -14.75 19.80 -30.29
N GLU A 151 -15.01 20.65 -29.30
CA GLU A 151 -16.18 21.53 -29.31
C GLU A 151 -15.98 22.68 -30.32
N TYR A 152 -16.83 22.76 -31.33
CA TYR A 152 -16.90 23.87 -32.28
C TYR A 152 -18.35 24.35 -32.43
N TYR A 153 -18.60 25.63 -32.14
CA TYR A 153 -19.95 26.23 -32.15
C TYR A 153 -21.04 25.45 -31.39
N GLY A 154 -20.70 24.86 -30.24
CA GLY A 154 -21.68 24.16 -29.39
C GLY A 154 -22.00 22.71 -29.82
N ARG A 155 -21.17 22.14 -30.70
CA ARG A 155 -21.22 20.73 -31.13
C ARG A 155 -19.84 20.09 -31.03
N CYS A 156 -19.84 18.78 -30.87
CA CYS A 156 -18.65 17.95 -30.75
C CYS A 156 -18.25 17.40 -32.13
N TYR A 157 -16.98 17.52 -32.51
CA TYR A 157 -16.46 17.07 -33.80
C TYR A 157 -15.21 16.21 -33.67
N GLU A 158 -15.23 15.01 -34.26
CA GLU A 158 -14.09 14.09 -34.31
C GLU A 158 -13.35 14.23 -35.65
N GLN A 159 -12.03 14.18 -35.59
CA GLN A 159 -11.17 14.26 -36.77
C GLN A 159 -10.95 12.86 -37.35
N THR A 160 -11.59 12.54 -38.48
CA THR A 160 -11.45 11.24 -39.14
C THR A 160 -10.47 11.34 -40.30
N THR A 161 -9.51 10.42 -40.36
CA THR A 161 -8.64 10.26 -41.53
C THR A 161 -9.32 9.33 -42.52
N ILE A 162 -9.77 9.90 -43.64
CA ILE A 162 -10.35 9.13 -44.75
C ILE A 162 -9.22 8.86 -45.74
N SER A 163 -8.97 7.58 -46.02
CA SER A 163 -7.97 7.15 -46.99
C SER A 163 -8.69 6.69 -48.26
N GLU A 164 -8.54 7.44 -49.35
CA GLU A 164 -9.13 7.11 -50.64
C GLU A 164 -8.04 6.68 -51.63
N PRO A 165 -8.26 5.64 -52.45
CA PRO A 165 -7.27 5.20 -53.42
C PRO A 165 -7.05 6.27 -54.50
N VAL A 166 -5.79 6.54 -54.83
CA VAL A 166 -5.38 7.48 -55.87
C VAL A 166 -5.92 7.02 -57.22
N GLU A 167 -6.54 7.93 -57.95
CA GLU A 167 -7.00 7.70 -59.32
C GLU A 167 -5.83 7.38 -60.26
N LYS A 168 -5.95 6.27 -60.99
CA LYS A 168 -5.00 5.82 -62.01
C LYS A 168 -5.63 5.84 -63.39
N LEU A 169 -4.86 6.24 -64.40
CA LEU A 169 -5.22 6.01 -65.80
C LEU A 169 -4.85 4.57 -66.17
N VAL A 170 -5.86 3.72 -66.36
CA VAL A 170 -5.71 2.31 -66.72
C VAL A 170 -6.05 2.11 -68.19
N TYR A 171 -5.18 1.41 -68.91
CA TYR A 171 -5.34 1.21 -70.35
C TYR A 171 -6.58 0.36 -70.67
N VAL A 172 -7.43 0.85 -71.58
CA VAL A 172 -8.65 0.15 -72.04
C VAL A 172 -8.47 -0.40 -73.45
N GLY A 173 -7.79 0.33 -74.34
CA GLY A 173 -7.57 -0.09 -75.73
C GLY A 173 -6.96 1.00 -76.62
N ASN A 174 -6.47 0.61 -77.80
CA ASN A 174 -5.95 1.55 -78.81
C ASN A 174 -7.10 2.17 -79.61
N ASP A 175 -7.00 3.45 -79.94
CA ASP A 175 -7.87 4.11 -80.92
C ASP A 175 -7.05 4.91 -81.94
N SER A 176 -7.10 4.46 -83.18
CA SER A 176 -6.38 5.08 -84.30
C SER A 176 -7.08 6.32 -84.89
N ASN A 177 -8.22 6.75 -84.34
CA ASN A 177 -8.99 7.90 -84.81
C ASN A 177 -9.07 9.08 -83.81
N ASN A 178 -8.33 9.03 -82.71
CA ASN A 178 -8.24 10.10 -81.72
C ASN A 178 -9.62 10.52 -81.13
N ARG A 179 -10.48 9.54 -80.83
CA ARG A 179 -11.84 9.73 -80.28
C ARG A 179 -12.19 8.64 -79.26
N CYS A 180 -11.67 8.78 -78.06
CA CYS A 180 -12.14 8.00 -76.92
C CYS A 180 -13.64 8.27 -76.64
N GLY A 181 -14.35 7.27 -76.12
CA GLY A 181 -15.76 7.43 -75.71
C GLY A 181 -15.91 8.54 -74.67
N ASN A 182 -17.13 9.05 -74.48
CA ASN A 182 -17.40 10.23 -73.64
C ASN A 182 -16.91 10.14 -72.18
N ASP A 183 -16.55 8.95 -71.70
CA ASP A 183 -16.11 8.69 -70.33
C ASP A 183 -14.65 8.17 -70.26
N LEU A 184 -13.92 8.15 -71.39
CA LEU A 184 -12.54 7.66 -71.49
C LEU A 184 -11.55 8.80 -71.78
N THR A 185 -10.41 8.78 -71.11
CA THR A 185 -9.33 9.75 -71.25
C THR A 185 -8.37 9.34 -72.37
N TYR A 186 -8.11 10.26 -73.30
CA TYR A 186 -7.13 10.02 -74.36
C TYR A 186 -5.72 10.37 -73.87
N VAL A 187 -4.75 9.49 -74.13
CA VAL A 187 -3.34 9.68 -73.72
C VAL A 187 -2.42 9.44 -74.90
N ASN A 188 -1.53 10.42 -75.16
CA ASN A 188 -0.54 10.37 -76.22
C ASN A 188 0.90 10.46 -75.66
N PRO A 189 1.61 9.33 -75.54
CA PRO A 189 3.02 9.30 -75.17
C PRO A 189 3.89 9.61 -76.41
N ASN A 190 4.27 10.88 -76.59
CA ASN A 190 5.25 11.32 -77.59
C ASN A 190 4.96 10.90 -79.06
N GLY A 191 3.68 10.89 -79.45
CA GLY A 191 3.26 10.93 -80.86
C GLY A 191 3.36 9.63 -81.66
N SER A 192 3.38 8.45 -81.02
CA SER A 192 3.48 7.18 -81.78
C SER A 192 2.61 6.00 -81.35
N ASP A 193 1.89 6.04 -80.23
CA ASP A 193 0.92 5.00 -79.87
C ASP A 193 -0.29 5.60 -79.13
N ASP A 194 -1.40 5.76 -79.84
CA ASP A 194 -2.64 6.39 -79.38
C ASP A 194 -3.53 5.39 -78.61
N ALA A 195 -3.90 5.73 -77.38
CA ALA A 195 -4.69 4.84 -76.54
C ALA A 195 -5.69 5.55 -75.62
N CYS A 196 -6.80 4.87 -75.37
CA CYS A 196 -7.85 5.29 -74.44
C CYS A 196 -7.64 4.61 -73.09
N TYR A 197 -7.71 5.42 -72.05
CA TYR A 197 -7.57 5.03 -70.67
C TYR A 197 -8.86 5.34 -69.93
N GLU A 198 -9.19 4.54 -68.92
CA GLU A 198 -10.22 4.85 -67.95
C GLU A 198 -9.57 5.30 -66.65
N VAL A 199 -10.27 6.16 -65.91
CA VAL A 199 -9.86 6.56 -64.57
C VAL A 199 -10.38 5.51 -63.60
N VAL A 200 -9.47 4.85 -62.89
CA VAL A 200 -9.80 3.81 -61.89
C VAL A 200 -9.20 4.18 -60.55
N ALA A 201 -10.04 4.22 -59.52
CA ALA A 201 -9.63 4.24 -58.13
C ALA A 201 -9.84 2.82 -57.55
N SER A 202 -8.79 2.16 -57.09
CA SER A 202 -8.83 0.78 -56.62
C SER A 202 -7.94 0.58 -55.39
N SER A 203 -8.49 -0.07 -54.36
CA SER A 203 -7.73 -0.55 -53.19
C SER A 203 -6.95 -1.84 -53.46
N ASN A 204 -7.22 -2.51 -54.58
CA ASN A 204 -6.45 -3.67 -55.04
C ASN A 204 -5.36 -3.25 -56.06
N PRO A 205 -4.25 -4.01 -56.18
CA PRO A 205 -3.19 -3.74 -57.14
C PRO A 205 -3.71 -3.69 -58.59
N VAL A 206 -3.58 -2.52 -59.21
CA VAL A 206 -3.92 -2.28 -60.61
C VAL A 206 -2.83 -1.41 -61.21
N SER A 207 -2.24 -1.89 -62.31
CA SER A 207 -1.21 -1.14 -63.05
C SER A 207 -1.87 0.01 -63.82
N GLY A 208 -1.46 1.24 -63.52
CA GLY A 208 -1.95 2.42 -64.20
C GLY A 208 -1.08 3.64 -63.94
N TRP A 209 -1.31 4.71 -64.71
CA TRP A 209 -0.52 5.93 -64.62
C TRP A 209 -1.12 6.90 -63.60
N VAL A 210 -0.30 7.30 -62.63
CA VAL A 210 -0.66 8.29 -61.59
C VAL A 210 -0.06 9.64 -61.97
N TYR A 211 -0.88 10.69 -61.96
CA TYR A 211 -0.40 12.07 -62.14
C TYR A 211 0.49 12.46 -60.95
N ARG A 212 1.69 12.98 -61.20
CA ARG A 212 2.57 13.49 -60.14
C ARG A 212 2.63 15.01 -60.12
N GLN A 213 2.81 15.62 -61.29
CA GLN A 213 2.94 17.07 -61.41
C GLN A 213 2.83 17.53 -62.87
N ASN A 214 2.62 18.83 -63.07
CA ASN A 214 2.70 19.46 -64.38
C ASN A 214 4.13 19.41 -64.93
N SER A 215 4.26 19.29 -66.25
CA SER A 215 5.56 19.31 -66.91
C SER A 215 6.20 20.72 -66.85
N GLY A 216 7.53 20.80 -66.78
CA GLY A 216 8.24 22.08 -66.89
C GLY A 216 8.16 22.67 -68.31
N ARG A 217 8.59 23.92 -68.51
CA ARG A 217 8.47 24.71 -69.78
C ARG A 217 8.93 24.04 -71.10
N ASN A 218 9.54 22.85 -71.07
CA ASN A 218 10.02 22.11 -72.23
C ASN A 218 9.65 20.60 -72.18
N GLY A 219 8.57 20.20 -71.50
CA GLY A 219 8.14 18.79 -71.42
C GLY A 219 9.12 17.86 -70.67
N ARG A 220 10.02 18.42 -69.85
CA ARG A 220 10.98 17.64 -69.07
C ARG A 220 10.37 17.21 -67.74
N CYS A 221 10.33 15.91 -67.51
CA CYS A 221 9.87 15.28 -66.28
C CYS A 221 11.02 14.87 -65.35
N PRO A 222 10.83 14.90 -64.02
CA PRO A 222 11.79 14.37 -63.07
C PRO A 222 12.09 12.89 -63.31
N ARG A 223 13.28 12.46 -62.86
CA ARG A 223 13.72 11.08 -62.98
C ARG A 223 12.74 10.15 -62.24
N GLY A 224 12.22 9.14 -62.92
CA GLY A 224 11.20 8.22 -62.40
C GLY A 224 9.79 8.48 -62.94
N THR A 225 9.55 9.63 -63.57
CA THR A 225 8.25 9.96 -64.19
C THR A 225 8.37 10.07 -65.72
N THR A 226 7.27 9.78 -66.40
CA THR A 226 7.11 9.79 -67.86
C THR A 226 6.23 10.97 -68.27
N TYR A 227 6.66 11.71 -69.29
CA TYR A 227 5.84 12.76 -69.88
C TYR A 227 4.71 12.13 -70.70
N LEU A 228 3.46 12.46 -70.37
CA LEU A 228 2.28 12.06 -71.13
C LEU A 228 1.44 13.31 -71.45
N GLN A 229 0.97 13.39 -72.69
CA GLN A 229 -0.04 14.36 -73.08
C GLN A 229 -1.42 13.73 -72.89
N VAL A 230 -2.26 14.35 -72.06
CA VAL A 230 -3.55 13.79 -71.67
C VAL A 230 -4.69 14.75 -72.02
N ASP A 231 -5.72 14.23 -72.69
CA ASP A 231 -6.91 14.99 -73.10
C ASP A 231 -8.17 14.40 -72.42
N PRO A 232 -8.74 15.10 -71.41
CA PRO A 232 -9.93 14.63 -70.70
C PRO A 232 -11.20 14.73 -71.56
N PRO A 233 -12.20 13.84 -71.34
CA PRO A 233 -13.45 13.90 -72.09
C PRO A 233 -14.14 15.28 -72.01
N GLY A 234 -14.40 15.89 -73.17
CA GLY A 234 -15.18 17.13 -73.28
C GLY A 234 -14.43 18.44 -72.97
N ARG A 235 -13.11 18.39 -72.76
CA ARG A 235 -12.28 19.59 -72.53
C ARG A 235 -11.05 19.56 -73.43
N ASN A 236 -11.04 20.27 -74.56
CA ASN A 236 -9.88 20.43 -75.48
C ASN A 236 -8.70 21.20 -74.84
N ASN A 237 -8.22 20.74 -73.70
CA ASN A 237 -7.16 21.37 -72.93
C ASN A 237 -6.07 20.32 -72.76
N ASP A 238 -5.09 20.30 -73.67
CA ASP A 238 -3.91 19.44 -73.58
C ASP A 238 -3.21 19.65 -72.23
N TYR A 239 -3.32 18.66 -71.31
CA TYR A 239 -2.61 18.69 -70.05
C TYR A 239 -1.25 18.01 -70.21
N ASP A 240 -0.20 18.81 -70.34
CA ASP A 240 1.18 18.34 -70.40
C ASP A 240 1.71 18.05 -68.99
N ALA A 241 1.74 16.78 -68.60
CA ALA A 241 2.08 16.38 -67.23
C ALA A 241 3.01 15.17 -67.14
N CYS A 242 3.61 15.02 -65.97
CA CYS A 242 4.51 13.94 -65.63
C CYS A 242 3.76 12.90 -64.80
N PHE A 243 3.72 11.67 -65.31
CA PHE A 243 3.03 10.55 -64.72
C PHE A 243 4.00 9.46 -64.31
N GLU A 244 3.66 8.68 -63.30
CA GLU A 244 4.41 7.50 -62.88
C GLU A 244 3.54 6.26 -63.10
N LEU A 245 4.14 5.19 -63.63
CA LEU A 245 3.44 3.92 -63.76
C LEU A 245 3.52 3.20 -62.43
N VAL A 246 2.37 2.97 -61.79
CA VAL A 246 2.29 2.39 -60.45
C VAL A 246 1.40 1.15 -60.46
N THR A 247 1.94 0.03 -60.01
CA THR A 247 1.23 -1.25 -59.88
C THR A 247 0.55 -1.44 -58.53
N GLU A 248 1.21 -1.06 -57.44
CA GLU A 248 0.67 -1.18 -56.09
C GLU A 248 -0.38 -0.08 -55.81
N PRO A 249 -1.39 -0.33 -54.97
CA PRO A 249 -2.35 0.70 -54.60
C PRO A 249 -1.65 1.85 -53.87
N GLU A 250 -1.99 3.08 -54.24
CA GLU A 250 -1.58 4.28 -53.52
C GLU A 250 -2.84 4.94 -52.97
N PHE A 251 -2.73 5.60 -51.82
CA PHE A 251 -3.86 6.25 -51.16
C PHE A 251 -3.55 7.71 -50.88
N THR A 252 -4.55 8.58 -51.06
CA THR A 252 -4.56 9.92 -50.50
C THR A 252 -5.31 9.91 -49.19
N THR A 253 -4.64 10.36 -48.12
CA THR A 253 -5.27 10.60 -46.83
C THR A 253 -5.78 12.03 -46.77
N THR A 254 -7.09 12.19 -46.58
CA THR A 254 -7.71 13.49 -46.27
C THR A 254 -8.27 13.44 -44.87
N THR A 255 -8.13 14.55 -44.14
CA THR A 255 -8.64 14.65 -42.79
C THR A 255 -9.94 15.45 -42.80
N ASP A 256 -11.03 14.85 -42.32
CA ASP A 256 -12.37 15.46 -42.27
C ASP A 256 -12.92 15.51 -40.84
N TRP A 257 -13.88 16.41 -40.59
CA TRP A 257 -14.45 16.66 -39.27
C TRP A 257 -15.90 16.17 -39.21
N VAL A 258 -16.17 15.14 -38.39
CA VAL A 258 -17.49 14.50 -38.27
C VAL A 258 -18.19 14.99 -37.01
N ASP A 259 -19.45 15.45 -37.12
CA ASP A 259 -20.29 15.83 -35.98
C ASP A 259 -20.70 14.57 -35.18
N VAL A 260 -20.26 14.50 -33.93
CA VAL A 260 -20.46 13.36 -33.02
C VAL A 260 -21.43 13.67 -31.88
N GLY A 261 -21.97 14.90 -31.80
CA GLY A 261 -23.10 15.20 -30.92
C GLY A 261 -23.00 16.49 -30.11
N GLN A 262 -23.64 16.48 -28.93
CA GLN A 262 -23.72 17.64 -28.03
C GLN A 262 -22.78 17.43 -26.83
N PRO A 263 -22.07 18.48 -26.38
CA PRO A 263 -21.23 18.39 -25.20
C PRO A 263 -22.08 18.27 -23.93
N THR A 264 -21.63 17.42 -23.01
CA THR A 264 -22.24 17.16 -21.71
C THR A 264 -21.65 18.08 -20.66
N GLN A 265 -22.45 18.37 -19.63
CA GLN A 265 -21.99 19.16 -18.49
C GLN A 265 -21.22 18.25 -17.53
N VAL A 266 -19.95 18.56 -17.35
CA VAL A 266 -19.06 17.88 -16.41
C VAL A 266 -18.78 18.85 -15.28
N CYS A 267 -18.91 18.41 -14.03
CA CYS A 267 -18.62 19.23 -12.86
C CYS A 267 -17.38 18.70 -12.15
N GLU A 268 -16.50 19.61 -11.75
CA GLU A 268 -15.39 19.28 -10.86
C GLU A 268 -15.90 19.09 -9.43
N ASP A 269 -15.46 18.04 -8.74
CA ASP A 269 -15.88 17.77 -7.37
C ASP A 269 -15.44 18.90 -6.42
N ASP A 270 -16.24 19.16 -5.38
CA ASP A 270 -15.95 20.20 -4.36
C ASP A 270 -14.63 19.94 -3.59
N THR A 271 -13.99 18.79 -3.79
CA THR A 271 -12.71 18.39 -3.21
C THR A 271 -11.49 18.79 -4.03
N VAL A 272 -11.65 19.29 -5.27
CA VAL A 272 -10.55 19.54 -6.21
C VAL A 272 -9.93 20.92 -6.00
N VAL A 273 -8.62 21.03 -5.73
CA VAL A 273 -7.92 22.31 -5.50
C VAL A 273 -7.37 22.90 -6.82
N PRO A 274 -7.79 24.09 -7.26
CA PRO A 274 -7.26 24.72 -8.48
C PRO A 274 -5.77 25.06 -8.37
N GLY A 275 -5.03 24.99 -9.48
CA GLY A 275 -3.60 25.31 -9.52
C GLY A 275 -2.74 24.23 -8.85
N THR A 276 -3.21 22.99 -8.84
CA THR A 276 -2.49 21.85 -8.24
C THR A 276 -2.64 20.58 -9.08
N TRP A 277 -1.72 19.65 -8.89
CA TRP A 277 -1.76 18.29 -9.40
C TRP A 277 -2.66 17.42 -8.53
N GLN A 278 -3.63 16.76 -9.16
CA GLN A 278 -4.69 16.00 -8.50
C GLN A 278 -4.86 14.61 -9.13
N SER A 279 -5.57 13.71 -8.46
CA SER A 279 -5.87 12.38 -9.00
C SER A 279 -6.57 12.44 -10.36
N LEU A 280 -6.31 11.44 -11.20
CA LEU A 280 -7.08 11.24 -12.43
C LEU A 280 -8.57 11.05 -12.07
N SER A 281 -9.45 11.61 -12.89
CA SER A 281 -10.89 11.56 -12.69
C SER A 281 -11.57 10.97 -13.91
N SER A 282 -12.58 10.13 -13.68
CA SER A 282 -13.41 9.54 -14.73
C SER A 282 -14.23 10.57 -15.51
N ASN A 283 -14.30 11.80 -15.00
CA ASN A 283 -15.05 12.89 -15.58
C ASN A 283 -14.14 13.85 -16.36
N ALA A 284 -12.82 13.74 -16.25
CA ALA A 284 -11.87 14.68 -16.84
C ALA A 284 -10.98 13.96 -17.88
N HIS A 285 -11.36 14.06 -19.16
CA HIS A 285 -10.73 13.28 -20.24
C HIS A 285 -9.65 14.02 -21.01
N THR A 286 -9.66 15.36 -20.99
CA THR A 286 -8.65 16.18 -21.66
C THR A 286 -8.03 17.19 -20.69
N PRO A 287 -7.46 16.74 -19.55
CA PRO A 287 -6.69 17.64 -18.70
C PRO A 287 -5.52 18.21 -19.48
N THR A 288 -5.05 19.40 -19.10
CA THR A 288 -3.94 20.05 -19.79
C THR A 288 -2.66 19.21 -19.78
N HIS A 289 -2.41 18.51 -18.67
CA HIS A 289 -1.25 17.64 -18.49
C HIS A 289 -1.60 16.46 -17.57
N VAL A 290 -0.99 15.30 -17.83
CA VAL A 290 -0.96 14.12 -16.94
C VAL A 290 0.48 13.71 -16.72
N GLU A 291 0.88 13.54 -15.47
CA GLU A 291 2.25 13.28 -15.06
C GLU A 291 2.35 12.11 -14.06
N CYS A 292 3.54 11.55 -13.89
CA CYS A 292 3.81 10.46 -12.94
C CYS A 292 4.96 10.78 -11.97
N ARG A 293 4.93 10.10 -10.81
CA ARG A 293 5.99 10.21 -9.80
C ARG A 293 7.30 9.59 -10.28
N ASP A 294 7.23 8.56 -11.12
CA ASP A 294 8.39 7.87 -11.66
C ASP A 294 9.38 8.84 -12.35
N ASP A 295 8.89 9.86 -13.05
CA ASP A 295 9.75 10.90 -13.65
C ASP A 295 10.52 11.70 -12.59
N VAL A 296 9.84 12.07 -11.50
CA VAL A 296 10.45 12.76 -10.36
C VAL A 296 11.49 11.87 -9.68
N SER A 297 11.13 10.62 -9.37
CA SER A 297 12.00 9.65 -8.70
C SER A 297 13.24 9.29 -9.52
N ASN A 298 13.10 9.20 -10.84
CA ASN A 298 14.20 8.89 -11.76
C ASN A 298 14.99 10.13 -12.20
N GLY A 299 14.62 11.33 -11.73
CA GLY A 299 15.27 12.58 -12.10
C GLY A 299 15.06 12.97 -13.56
N ILE A 300 14.00 12.49 -14.20
CA ILE A 300 13.62 12.82 -15.57
C ILE A 300 12.90 14.18 -15.55
N THR A 301 13.32 15.09 -16.44
CA THR A 301 12.75 16.45 -16.56
C THR A 301 12.08 16.67 -17.91
N ASP A 302 12.00 15.64 -18.73
CA ASP A 302 11.39 15.69 -20.05
C ASP A 302 9.88 15.56 -19.91
N ASN A 303 9.15 16.67 -20.10
CA ASN A 303 7.69 16.70 -20.04
C ASN A 303 7.08 16.49 -21.43
N GLY A 304 7.79 15.87 -22.37
CA GLY A 304 7.32 15.59 -23.71
C GLY A 304 7.27 16.79 -24.67
N SER A 305 6.87 16.50 -25.91
CA SER A 305 6.93 17.46 -27.02
C SER A 305 6.04 18.69 -26.79
N GLY A 306 6.64 19.88 -26.91
CA GLY A 306 5.92 21.16 -26.80
C GLY A 306 5.88 21.77 -25.39
N GLN A 307 6.41 21.08 -24.38
CA GLN A 307 6.54 21.59 -23.02
C GLN A 307 8.00 21.85 -22.63
N GLY A 308 8.20 22.77 -21.68
CA GLY A 308 9.54 23.05 -21.14
C GLY A 308 9.97 21.97 -20.14
N ALA A 309 11.28 21.73 -20.03
CA ALA A 309 11.82 20.79 -19.06
C ALA A 309 11.66 21.30 -17.61
N GLY A 310 11.31 20.41 -16.68
CA GLY A 310 11.11 20.73 -15.27
C GLY A 310 10.27 19.69 -14.52
N TYR A 311 10.11 19.86 -13.22
CA TYR A 311 9.30 18.98 -12.35
C TYR A 311 7.96 19.63 -12.00
N PRO A 312 6.89 18.83 -11.80
CA PRO A 312 5.59 19.28 -11.31
C PRO A 312 5.67 20.17 -10.08
N GLN A 313 4.86 21.22 -10.04
CA GLN A 313 4.71 22.15 -8.91
C GLN A 313 3.24 22.42 -8.57
N ASN A 314 2.97 22.61 -7.28
CA ASN A 314 1.63 22.91 -6.76
C ASN A 314 1.49 24.40 -6.39
N ASN A 315 0.24 24.88 -6.31
CA ASN A 315 -0.13 26.26 -5.95
C ASN A 315 0.40 27.32 -6.93
N VAL A 316 0.46 26.98 -8.21
CA VAL A 316 0.99 27.84 -9.28
C VAL A 316 -0.10 28.23 -10.26
N ALA A 317 0.07 29.40 -10.89
CA ALA A 317 -0.80 29.84 -11.96
C ALA A 317 -0.57 29.01 -13.21
N SER A 318 -1.64 28.73 -13.95
CA SER A 318 -1.61 27.95 -15.19
C SER A 318 -0.58 28.52 -16.18
N GLY A 319 0.21 27.65 -16.80
CA GLY A 319 1.42 27.94 -17.57
C GLY A 319 2.72 27.89 -16.77
N ASN A 320 2.68 27.63 -15.45
CA ASN A 320 3.86 27.46 -14.58
C ASN A 320 3.82 26.14 -13.80
N GLU A 321 3.15 25.13 -14.33
CA GLU A 321 2.95 23.82 -13.71
C GLU A 321 4.24 23.05 -13.47
N TYR A 322 5.30 23.41 -14.19
CA TYR A 322 6.61 22.79 -14.10
C TYR A 322 7.66 23.83 -13.73
N GLY A 323 8.53 23.47 -12.78
CA GLY A 323 9.63 24.30 -12.33
C GLY A 323 10.97 23.58 -12.27
N PRO A 324 12.05 24.28 -11.94
CA PRO A 324 13.42 23.77 -12.06
C PRO A 324 13.82 22.77 -10.97
N GLY A 325 13.00 22.53 -9.96
CA GLY A 325 13.28 21.62 -8.85
C GLY A 325 12.02 20.90 -8.40
N VAL A 326 12.21 19.76 -7.74
CA VAL A 326 11.14 18.93 -7.18
C VAL A 326 10.39 19.72 -6.12
N ASP A 327 9.07 19.78 -6.25
CA ASP A 327 8.17 20.42 -5.30
C ASP A 327 7.51 19.35 -4.42
N ASP A 328 7.97 19.25 -3.18
CA ASP A 328 7.48 18.28 -2.19
C ASP A 328 6.00 18.47 -1.82
N SER A 329 5.40 19.61 -2.19
CA SER A 329 3.96 19.85 -1.97
C SER A 329 3.07 19.19 -3.01
N VAL A 330 3.64 18.61 -4.08
CA VAL A 330 2.90 17.78 -5.05
C VAL A 330 2.55 16.45 -4.40
N ASP A 331 1.29 16.33 -3.99
CA ASP A 331 0.76 15.11 -3.39
C ASP A 331 0.45 14.06 -4.46
N TRP A 332 1.40 13.17 -4.69
CA TRP A 332 1.29 12.03 -5.60
C TRP A 332 0.28 10.95 -5.13
N GLY A 333 -0.23 11.04 -3.89
CA GLY A 333 -1.12 10.06 -3.28
C GLY A 333 -0.51 8.69 -3.20
N ASN A 334 -1.37 7.68 -2.98
CA ASN A 334 -0.89 6.33 -2.70
C ASN A 334 -1.47 5.20 -3.59
N GLY A 335 -2.30 5.54 -4.57
CA GLY A 335 -2.80 4.58 -5.54
C GLY A 335 -1.87 4.49 -6.74
N ALA A 336 -1.45 3.27 -7.09
CA ALA A 336 -0.83 3.02 -8.38
C ALA A 336 -1.87 3.21 -9.50
N TYR A 337 -1.41 3.66 -10.65
CA TYR A 337 -2.22 3.66 -11.85
C TYR A 337 -1.60 2.70 -12.84
N THR A 338 -2.43 1.89 -13.49
CA THR A 338 -2.01 1.17 -14.68
C THR A 338 -2.58 1.87 -15.89
N PHE A 339 -1.71 2.33 -16.77
CA PHE A 339 -2.05 2.93 -18.06
C PHE A 339 -2.09 1.86 -19.13
N PHE A 340 -3.07 1.94 -20.03
CA PHE A 340 -3.26 1.03 -21.16
C PHE A 340 -3.48 1.84 -22.43
N THR A 341 -2.76 1.51 -23.49
CA THR A 341 -2.97 2.15 -24.80
C THR A 341 -4.27 1.68 -25.43
N SER A 342 -4.81 2.49 -26.35
CA SER A 342 -5.96 2.09 -27.17
C SER A 342 -5.70 0.78 -27.93
N HIS A 343 -4.45 0.54 -28.32
CA HIS A 343 -4.03 -0.67 -29.02
C HIS A 343 -4.09 -1.91 -28.13
N TYR A 344 -3.62 -1.81 -26.89
CA TYR A 344 -3.73 -2.86 -25.88
C TYR A 344 -5.19 -3.19 -25.55
N MET A 345 -6.02 -2.16 -25.43
CA MET A 345 -7.47 -2.33 -25.21
C MET A 345 -8.13 -3.07 -26.38
N ASN A 346 -7.73 -2.79 -27.63
CA ASN A 346 -8.22 -3.52 -28.79
C ASN A 346 -7.85 -5.00 -28.75
N TRP A 347 -6.61 -5.34 -28.39
CA TRP A 347 -6.19 -6.73 -28.17
C TRP A 347 -7.02 -7.43 -27.07
N TYR A 348 -7.22 -6.76 -25.94
CA TYR A 348 -7.92 -7.34 -24.79
C TYR A 348 -9.42 -7.53 -25.04
N HIS A 349 -10.04 -6.76 -25.94
CA HIS A 349 -11.48 -6.86 -26.24
C HIS A 349 -11.78 -7.52 -27.60
N ASP A 350 -10.77 -7.99 -28.34
CA ASP A 350 -10.95 -8.67 -29.63
C ASP A 350 -11.29 -10.17 -29.44
N ASP A 351 -12.55 -10.51 -29.19
CA ASP A 351 -12.97 -11.90 -28.92
C ASP A 351 -12.57 -12.92 -30.00
N SER A 352 -12.14 -12.50 -31.20
CA SER A 352 -11.60 -13.41 -32.21
C SER A 352 -10.23 -13.99 -31.87
N LEU A 353 -9.51 -13.38 -30.92
CA LEU A 353 -8.21 -13.82 -30.41
C LEU A 353 -8.32 -14.84 -29.27
N VAL A 354 -9.53 -15.14 -28.81
CA VAL A 354 -9.73 -16.10 -27.72
C VAL A 354 -9.39 -17.51 -28.21
N GLU A 355 -8.21 -17.97 -27.80
CA GLU A 355 -7.74 -19.34 -27.83
C GLU A 355 -8.19 -20.09 -26.57
N THR A 356 -8.08 -21.41 -26.67
CA THR A 356 -8.42 -22.33 -25.59
C THR A 356 -7.14 -22.85 -24.99
N LYS A 357 -6.93 -22.61 -23.69
CA LYS A 357 -5.85 -23.23 -22.90
C LYS A 357 -6.45 -24.18 -21.88
N SER A 358 -5.69 -25.18 -21.50
CA SER A 358 -6.01 -26.06 -20.37
C SER A 358 -5.95 -25.28 -19.04
N ARG A 359 -6.67 -25.75 -18.03
CA ARG A 359 -6.59 -25.22 -16.66
C ARG A 359 -5.17 -25.32 -16.10
N LEU A 360 -4.43 -26.35 -16.45
CA LEU A 360 -3.03 -26.51 -16.04
C LEU A 360 -2.14 -25.40 -16.61
N GLU A 361 -2.24 -25.11 -17.90
CA GLU A 361 -1.45 -24.03 -18.53
C GLU A 361 -1.73 -22.68 -17.86
N ILE A 362 -3.01 -22.42 -17.52
CA ILE A 362 -3.39 -21.21 -16.77
C ILE A 362 -2.76 -21.21 -15.37
N ALA A 363 -2.82 -22.33 -14.64
CA ALA A 363 -2.21 -22.45 -13.32
C ALA A 363 -0.69 -22.22 -13.37
N GLN A 364 -0.01 -22.79 -14.37
CA GLN A 364 1.43 -22.63 -14.58
C GLN A 364 1.80 -21.17 -14.83
N GLU A 365 1.09 -20.47 -15.71
CA GLU A 365 1.31 -19.04 -16.00
C GLU A 365 1.11 -18.16 -14.76
N VAL A 366 0.05 -18.41 -13.99
CA VAL A 366 -0.23 -17.63 -12.77
C VAL A 366 0.80 -17.91 -11.68
N ILE A 367 1.11 -19.18 -11.42
CA ILE A 367 2.05 -19.56 -10.36
C ILE A 367 3.47 -19.07 -10.69
N THR A 368 3.92 -19.18 -11.95
CA THR A 368 5.22 -18.63 -12.36
C THR A 368 5.27 -17.12 -12.19
N THR A 369 4.21 -16.41 -12.59
CA THR A 369 4.09 -14.95 -12.38
C THR A 369 4.14 -14.59 -10.90
N ILE A 370 3.43 -15.32 -10.03
CA ILE A 370 3.44 -15.07 -8.59
C ILE A 370 4.82 -15.32 -7.98
N ILE A 371 5.49 -16.40 -8.38
CA ILE A 371 6.85 -16.69 -7.94
C ILE A 371 7.82 -15.59 -8.39
N ASP A 372 7.72 -15.11 -9.62
CA ASP A 372 8.60 -14.07 -10.17
C ASP A 372 8.41 -12.72 -9.49
N THR A 373 7.14 -12.30 -9.34
CA THR A 373 6.76 -10.99 -8.79
C THR A 373 6.92 -10.86 -7.27
N ASN A 374 7.18 -11.95 -6.54
CA ASN A 374 7.34 -11.96 -5.08
C ASN A 374 8.73 -12.43 -4.64
N PRO A 375 9.81 -11.67 -4.92
CA PRO A 375 11.18 -12.04 -4.55
C PRO A 375 11.42 -12.07 -3.03
N GLY A 376 10.55 -11.43 -2.25
CA GLY A 376 10.61 -11.37 -0.79
C GLY A 376 10.09 -12.61 -0.07
N ILE A 377 9.61 -13.63 -0.80
CA ILE A 377 9.05 -14.88 -0.29
C ILE A 377 9.91 -16.06 -0.74
N ASP A 378 10.13 -17.01 0.16
CA ASP A 378 10.82 -18.27 -0.11
C ASP A 378 9.80 -19.35 -0.45
N PHE A 379 9.75 -19.74 -1.72
CA PHE A 379 8.78 -20.72 -2.22
C PHE A 379 9.33 -22.15 -2.23
N GLY A 380 8.44 -23.12 -2.04
CA GLY A 380 8.63 -24.54 -2.34
C GLY A 380 7.50 -25.06 -3.21
N LEU A 381 7.68 -26.25 -3.78
CA LEU A 381 6.69 -26.91 -4.63
C LEU A 381 6.47 -28.36 -4.21
N LEU A 382 5.19 -28.69 -4.04
CA LEU A 382 4.69 -30.05 -3.85
C LEU A 382 3.82 -30.43 -5.06
N GLU A 383 4.08 -31.60 -5.61
CA GLU A 383 3.28 -32.21 -6.68
C GLU A 383 2.47 -33.37 -6.12
N PHE A 384 1.25 -33.55 -6.60
CA PHE A 384 0.45 -34.73 -6.26
C PHE A 384 1.02 -35.97 -6.98
N ASN A 385 0.95 -37.12 -6.34
CA ASN A 385 1.30 -38.38 -6.99
C ASN A 385 0.05 -39.00 -7.62
N TYR A 386 0.23 -39.72 -8.71
CA TYR A 386 -0.85 -40.38 -9.45
C TYR A 386 -1.70 -41.33 -8.60
N ASP A 387 -1.08 -42.13 -7.74
CA ASP A 387 -1.76 -43.20 -7.01
C ASP A 387 -2.12 -42.85 -5.56
N SER A 388 -1.23 -42.16 -4.83
CA SER A 388 -1.44 -41.76 -3.41
C SER A 388 -0.46 -40.69 -2.94
N GLY A 389 -0.97 -39.68 -2.24
CA GLY A 389 -0.18 -38.62 -1.62
C GLY A 389 0.54 -37.72 -2.60
N GLY A 390 1.60 -37.05 -2.13
CA GLY A 390 2.37 -36.10 -2.93
C GLY A 390 3.85 -36.18 -2.63
N ARG A 391 4.64 -35.38 -3.35
CA ARG A 391 6.09 -35.31 -3.18
C ARG A 391 6.61 -33.88 -3.25
N ILE A 392 7.65 -33.61 -2.47
CA ILE A 392 8.37 -32.34 -2.50
C ILE A 392 9.25 -32.29 -3.76
N ALA A 393 8.74 -31.67 -4.81
CA ALA A 393 9.47 -31.44 -6.06
C ALA A 393 10.54 -30.36 -5.90
N ARG A 394 10.30 -29.38 -5.02
CA ARG A 394 11.30 -28.39 -4.61
C ARG A 394 11.11 -28.04 -3.14
N ARG A 395 12.16 -28.18 -2.32
CA ARG A 395 12.15 -27.72 -0.93
C ARG A 395 12.05 -26.19 -0.87
N ILE A 396 11.55 -25.65 0.24
CA ILE A 396 11.65 -24.23 0.54
C ILE A 396 13.11 -23.88 0.75
N ILE A 397 13.67 -23.05 -0.13
CA ILE A 397 15.07 -22.60 -0.05
C ILE A 397 15.08 -21.24 0.64
N ALA A 398 15.65 -21.20 1.85
CA ALA A 398 15.84 -19.95 2.58
C ALA A 398 16.70 -18.96 1.76
N ASN A 399 16.22 -17.73 1.59
CA ASN A 399 16.84 -16.69 0.77
C ASN A 399 17.11 -17.16 -0.67
N MET A 400 16.06 -17.64 -1.34
CA MET A 400 16.15 -18.17 -2.71
C MET A 400 16.79 -17.16 -3.68
N THR A 401 17.82 -17.60 -4.42
CA THR A 401 18.47 -16.79 -5.47
C THR A 401 17.63 -16.73 -6.75
N GLU A 402 17.89 -15.75 -7.62
CA GLU A 402 17.22 -15.61 -8.92
C GLU A 402 17.36 -16.88 -9.79
N THR A 403 18.53 -17.52 -9.79
CA THR A 403 18.72 -18.81 -10.47
C THR A 403 17.87 -19.93 -9.87
N GLN A 404 17.79 -20.02 -8.53
CA GLN A 404 16.97 -21.03 -7.87
C GLN A 404 15.47 -20.79 -8.09
N ARG A 405 15.06 -19.51 -8.22
CA ARG A 405 13.71 -19.09 -8.56
C ARG A 405 13.34 -19.49 -9.98
N ALA A 406 14.23 -19.21 -10.94
CA ALA A 406 14.06 -19.66 -12.32
C ALA A 406 14.00 -21.20 -12.41
N GLU A 407 14.81 -21.93 -11.66
CA GLU A 407 14.73 -23.40 -11.58
C GLU A 407 13.40 -23.90 -11.02
N LEU A 408 12.82 -23.19 -10.04
CA LEU A 408 11.50 -23.50 -9.49
C LEU A 408 10.40 -23.23 -10.53
N MET A 409 10.44 -22.10 -11.23
CA MET A 409 9.49 -21.79 -12.32
C MET A 409 9.55 -22.85 -13.43
N ASN A 410 10.74 -23.30 -13.81
CA ASN A 410 10.91 -24.39 -14.78
C ASN A 410 10.27 -25.71 -14.29
N LEU A 411 10.26 -25.99 -12.98
CA LEU A 411 9.55 -27.17 -12.45
C LEU A 411 8.04 -27.01 -12.60
N VAL A 412 7.49 -25.82 -12.33
CA VAL A 412 6.07 -25.53 -12.55
C VAL A 412 5.69 -25.78 -14.02
N ASP A 413 6.47 -25.23 -14.95
CA ASP A 413 6.24 -25.37 -16.41
C ASP A 413 6.36 -26.81 -16.93
N MET A 414 7.09 -27.69 -16.24
CA MET A 414 7.25 -29.10 -16.62
C MET A 414 6.09 -29.99 -16.17
N THR A 415 5.19 -29.50 -15.31
CA THR A 415 4.05 -30.28 -14.81
C THR A 415 3.10 -30.61 -15.97
N ASP A 416 2.44 -31.77 -15.93
CA ASP A 416 1.52 -32.25 -16.98
C ASP A 416 0.23 -32.81 -16.36
N HIS A 417 -0.89 -32.80 -17.08
CA HIS A 417 -2.24 -32.93 -16.53
C HIS A 417 -2.82 -34.36 -16.57
N ALA A 418 -2.12 -35.33 -15.97
CA ALA A 418 -2.58 -36.74 -15.94
C ALA A 418 -2.59 -37.39 -14.56
N GLY A 419 -2.38 -36.61 -13.50
CA GLY A 419 -2.39 -37.07 -12.11
C GLY A 419 -3.79 -37.47 -11.60
N SER A 420 -3.88 -37.68 -10.29
CA SER A 420 -5.13 -37.73 -9.53
C SER A 420 -5.14 -36.64 -8.47
N THR A 421 -6.21 -36.53 -7.68
CA THR A 421 -6.40 -35.45 -6.69
C THR A 421 -6.35 -35.98 -5.23
N PRO A 422 -5.24 -36.57 -4.75
CA PRO A 422 -5.09 -37.07 -3.38
C PRO A 422 -4.71 -35.94 -2.41
N MET A 423 -5.62 -34.98 -2.23
CA MET A 423 -5.35 -33.74 -1.49
C MET A 423 -5.00 -33.95 -0.02
N CYS A 424 -5.78 -34.74 0.71
CA CYS A 424 -5.56 -35.08 2.11
C CYS A 424 -4.23 -35.82 2.32
N GLU A 425 -3.91 -36.83 1.49
CA GLU A 425 -2.59 -37.49 1.61
C GLU A 425 -1.43 -36.56 1.23
N SER A 426 -1.61 -35.73 0.21
CA SER A 426 -0.58 -34.77 -0.22
C SER A 426 -0.30 -33.74 0.86
N MET A 427 -1.37 -33.24 1.49
CA MET A 427 -1.25 -32.34 2.63
C MET A 427 -0.65 -33.05 3.85
N TYR A 428 -0.94 -34.34 4.04
CA TYR A 428 -0.28 -35.13 5.08
C TYR A 428 1.22 -35.28 4.80
N GLU A 429 1.65 -35.43 3.55
CA GLU A 429 3.08 -35.39 3.21
C GLU A 429 3.69 -33.99 3.43
N ALA A 430 2.96 -32.92 3.10
CA ALA A 430 3.37 -31.54 3.38
C ALA A 430 3.59 -31.30 4.89
N TYR A 431 2.65 -31.76 5.73
CA TYR A 431 2.80 -31.77 7.19
C TYR A 431 4.09 -32.47 7.60
N ARG A 432 4.36 -33.67 7.06
CA ARG A 432 5.56 -34.44 7.40
C ARG A 432 6.84 -33.74 6.96
N TYR A 433 6.82 -33.06 5.82
CA TYR A 433 7.93 -32.22 5.37
C TYR A 433 8.19 -31.07 6.35
N ILE A 434 7.14 -30.34 6.73
CA ILE A 434 7.22 -29.20 7.65
C ILE A 434 7.64 -29.63 9.06
N ALA A 435 7.15 -30.76 9.53
CA ALA A 435 7.48 -31.33 10.84
C ALA A 435 8.82 -32.11 10.86
N GLY A 436 9.52 -32.25 9.72
CA GLY A 436 10.77 -33.02 9.65
C GLY A 436 10.61 -34.50 9.97
N LEU A 437 9.49 -35.12 9.56
CA LEU A 437 9.16 -36.52 9.83
C LEU A 437 9.60 -37.45 8.70
N GLY A 438 9.54 -38.77 8.96
CA GLY A 438 9.90 -39.81 7.97
C GLY A 438 9.05 -39.72 6.70
N VAL A 439 9.60 -39.93 5.51
CA VAL A 439 8.83 -39.90 4.24
C VAL A 439 7.79 -41.01 4.21
N VAL A 440 6.55 -40.71 3.77
CA VAL A 440 5.48 -41.72 3.60
C VAL A 440 5.14 -41.86 2.13
N TYR A 441 4.60 -40.81 1.50
CA TYR A 441 4.17 -40.85 0.10
C TYR A 441 5.19 -40.26 -0.86
N GLY A 442 6.18 -39.50 -0.39
CA GLY A 442 7.12 -38.79 -1.26
C GLY A 442 7.98 -39.69 -2.18
N ASN A 443 7.98 -41.01 -1.96
CA ASN A 443 8.70 -42.00 -2.78
C ASN A 443 7.78 -42.82 -3.71
N ASP A 444 6.48 -42.57 -3.71
CA ASP A 444 5.48 -43.41 -4.40
C ASP A 444 5.21 -42.97 -5.84
N ALA A 445 5.99 -42.02 -6.36
CA ALA A 445 5.90 -41.54 -7.72
C ALA A 445 5.99 -42.69 -8.75
N GLN A 446 5.08 -42.70 -9.70
CA GLN A 446 4.98 -43.66 -10.78
C GLN A 446 5.13 -42.96 -12.12
N SER A 447 6.12 -43.34 -12.92
CA SER A 447 6.22 -42.78 -14.26
C SER A 447 5.29 -43.51 -15.23
N GLY A 448 4.44 -42.74 -15.91
CA GLY A 448 3.61 -43.24 -16.99
C GLY A 448 2.81 -42.15 -17.68
N SER A 449 2.06 -42.53 -18.70
CA SER A 449 1.20 -41.61 -19.44
C SER A 449 -0.12 -42.27 -19.84
N ASP A 450 -1.13 -41.44 -20.02
CA ASP A 450 -2.44 -41.82 -20.52
C ASP A 450 -2.87 -40.92 -21.69
N SER A 451 -4.17 -40.90 -22.02
CA SER A 451 -4.70 -40.06 -23.10
C SER A 451 -4.74 -38.57 -22.78
N ARG A 452 -4.54 -38.19 -21.51
CA ARG A 452 -4.57 -36.81 -21.03
C ARG A 452 -3.16 -36.24 -20.90
N GLY A 453 -2.17 -37.03 -20.52
CA GLY A 453 -0.78 -36.57 -20.43
C GLY A 453 0.13 -37.57 -19.74
N THR A 454 1.20 -37.07 -19.14
CA THR A 454 2.16 -37.80 -18.31
C THR A 454 1.89 -37.48 -16.85
N TYR A 455 1.86 -38.49 -15.99
CA TYR A 455 1.72 -38.28 -14.55
C TYR A 455 3.05 -38.48 -13.83
N ASP A 456 3.16 -37.86 -12.67
CA ASP A 456 4.35 -37.83 -11.83
C ASP A 456 5.61 -37.41 -12.60
N VAL A 457 5.55 -36.20 -13.20
CA VAL A 457 6.60 -35.69 -14.08
C VAL A 457 7.78 -35.12 -13.30
N LEU A 458 7.54 -34.41 -12.18
CA LEU A 458 8.63 -33.70 -11.51
C LEU A 458 9.48 -34.65 -10.66
N PRO A 459 10.82 -34.50 -10.67
CA PRO A 459 11.67 -35.28 -9.78
C PRO A 459 11.45 -34.84 -8.33
N LYS A 460 11.55 -35.79 -7.38
CA LYS A 460 11.67 -35.46 -5.96
C LYS A 460 12.97 -34.68 -5.70
N ASP A 461 12.91 -33.60 -4.92
CA ASP A 461 14.11 -32.85 -4.51
C ASP A 461 15.01 -33.76 -3.65
N PRO A 462 16.23 -34.11 -4.12
CA PRO A 462 17.12 -35.02 -3.39
C PRO A 462 17.68 -34.41 -2.09
N LEU A 463 17.55 -33.10 -1.91
CA LEU A 463 18.03 -32.38 -0.73
C LEU A 463 16.90 -32.00 0.23
N ALA A 464 15.65 -32.39 -0.06
CA ALA A 464 14.54 -32.24 0.89
C ALA A 464 14.62 -33.26 2.03
N GLU A 465 15.42 -34.31 1.90
CA GLU A 465 15.45 -35.47 2.80
C GLU A 465 16.87 -35.86 3.19
N SER A 466 17.04 -36.38 4.41
CA SER A 466 18.23 -37.07 4.88
C SER A 466 17.86 -38.37 5.59
N ASN A 467 18.40 -39.50 5.13
CA ASN A 467 18.20 -40.83 5.74
C ASN A 467 16.73 -41.25 5.94
N GLY A 468 15.85 -41.03 4.97
CA GLY A 468 14.44 -41.43 5.06
C GLY A 468 13.54 -40.41 5.78
N THR A 469 14.08 -39.26 6.19
CA THR A 469 13.38 -38.24 6.98
C THR A 469 13.52 -36.87 6.33
N TYR A 470 12.44 -36.09 6.30
CA TYR A 470 12.48 -34.74 5.74
C TYR A 470 13.36 -33.81 6.57
N ILE A 471 14.07 -32.93 5.87
CA ILE A 471 14.74 -31.78 6.48
C ILE A 471 13.70 -30.68 6.59
N SER A 472 13.22 -30.43 7.81
CA SER A 472 12.23 -29.38 8.06
C SER A 472 12.75 -28.03 7.56
N PRO A 473 11.90 -27.23 6.90
CA PRO A 473 12.23 -25.84 6.61
C PRO A 473 12.22 -24.97 7.88
N ASN A 474 11.69 -25.45 9.01
CA ASN A 474 11.62 -24.74 10.28
C ASN A 474 12.84 -25.04 11.17
N THR A 475 13.29 -24.05 11.92
CA THR A 475 14.48 -24.16 12.78
C THR A 475 14.25 -23.66 14.20
N ASP A 476 13.54 -22.54 14.36
CA ASP A 476 13.06 -21.95 15.63
C ASP A 476 11.70 -21.28 15.37
N CYS A 477 10.82 -21.14 16.38
CA CYS A 477 9.49 -20.46 16.35
C CYS A 477 9.07 -19.90 14.97
N ALA A 478 8.48 -20.73 14.11
CA ALA A 478 8.26 -20.37 12.70
C ALA A 478 6.86 -20.73 12.21
N TYR A 479 6.30 -19.85 11.37
CA TYR A 479 5.13 -20.13 10.57
C TYR A 479 5.55 -20.57 9.17
N THR A 480 4.99 -21.70 8.71
CA THR A 480 5.03 -22.10 7.30
C THR A 480 3.64 -22.00 6.72
N TYR A 481 3.54 -21.49 5.50
CA TYR A 481 2.27 -21.29 4.81
C TYR A 481 2.15 -22.26 3.66
N ILE A 482 0.96 -22.82 3.46
CA ILE A 482 0.67 -23.72 2.33
C ILE A 482 -0.47 -23.12 1.53
N ILE A 483 -0.28 -23.05 0.21
CA ILE A 483 -1.34 -22.70 -0.72
C ILE A 483 -1.71 -23.98 -1.47
N LEU A 484 -2.90 -24.49 -1.20
CA LEU A 484 -3.46 -25.68 -1.82
C LEU A 484 -4.45 -25.28 -2.92
N MET A 485 -4.17 -25.59 -4.18
CA MET A 485 -5.04 -25.29 -5.32
C MET A 485 -5.53 -26.57 -5.98
N THR A 486 -6.82 -26.65 -6.31
CA THR A 486 -7.39 -27.77 -7.10
C THR A 486 -8.57 -27.33 -7.97
N ASP A 487 -8.80 -28.05 -9.07
CA ASP A 487 -9.97 -27.89 -9.94
C ASP A 487 -11.02 -28.99 -9.81
N GLY A 488 -10.78 -29.96 -8.93
CA GLY A 488 -11.53 -31.21 -8.85
C GLY A 488 -11.81 -31.68 -7.42
N GLU A 489 -12.81 -32.56 -7.30
CA GLU A 489 -13.11 -33.23 -6.03
C GLU A 489 -11.99 -34.23 -5.67
N PRO A 490 -11.76 -34.51 -4.38
CA PRO A 490 -10.74 -35.45 -3.94
C PRO A 490 -10.93 -36.85 -4.55
N GLN A 491 -9.84 -37.42 -5.04
CA GLN A 491 -9.79 -38.73 -5.70
C GLN A 491 -8.68 -39.58 -5.08
N ARG A 492 -8.99 -40.84 -4.72
CA ARG A 492 -8.06 -41.75 -4.02
C ARG A 492 -7.58 -41.18 -2.67
N ASP A 493 -8.43 -40.40 -2.03
CA ASP A 493 -8.05 -39.49 -0.94
C ASP A 493 -8.51 -39.96 0.44
N THR A 494 -8.19 -41.22 0.80
CA THR A 494 -8.61 -41.81 2.08
C THR A 494 -7.52 -42.55 2.88
N ASP A 495 -6.33 -42.77 2.33
CA ASP A 495 -5.26 -43.55 2.96
C ASP A 495 -4.67 -42.83 4.19
N ALA A 496 -4.59 -41.49 4.15
CA ALA A 496 -4.09 -40.71 5.30
C ALA A 496 -5.09 -40.63 6.47
N ASN A 497 -6.38 -40.89 6.24
CA ASN A 497 -7.43 -40.62 7.23
C ASN A 497 -7.17 -41.28 8.58
N GLN A 498 -6.83 -42.57 8.60
CA GLN A 498 -6.59 -43.27 9.87
C GLN A 498 -5.36 -42.74 10.61
N ARG A 499 -4.34 -42.27 9.87
CA ARG A 499 -3.13 -41.67 10.45
C ARG A 499 -3.48 -40.32 11.08
N ILE A 500 -4.26 -39.50 10.37
CA ILE A 500 -4.70 -38.19 10.86
C ILE A 500 -5.59 -38.34 12.09
N LYS A 501 -6.57 -39.25 12.10
CA LYS A 501 -7.38 -39.55 13.30
C LYS A 501 -6.53 -39.95 14.51
N THR A 502 -5.47 -40.71 14.26
CA THR A 502 -4.54 -41.13 15.32
C THR A 502 -3.69 -39.95 15.81
N LEU A 503 -3.29 -39.06 14.91
CA LEU A 503 -2.52 -37.85 15.21
C LEU A 503 -3.35 -36.82 16.00
N THR A 504 -4.56 -36.52 15.53
CA THR A 504 -5.41 -35.44 16.07
C THR A 504 -6.32 -35.90 17.20
N GLY A 505 -6.58 -37.22 17.30
CA GLY A 505 -7.57 -37.77 18.22
C GLY A 505 -9.02 -37.41 17.88
N LYS A 506 -9.28 -36.88 16.68
CA LYS A 506 -10.61 -36.46 16.20
C LYS A 506 -11.14 -37.37 15.10
N ASP A 507 -12.46 -37.49 15.03
CA ASP A 507 -13.15 -38.11 13.88
C ASP A 507 -13.19 -37.13 12.70
N CYS A 508 -13.32 -37.66 11.49
CA CYS A 508 -13.31 -36.89 10.24
C CYS A 508 -14.71 -36.76 9.65
N GLN A 509 -14.89 -35.81 8.75
CA GLN A 509 -16.18 -35.51 8.12
C GLN A 509 -16.30 -36.15 6.73
N ILE A 510 -17.51 -36.17 6.19
CA ILE A 510 -17.81 -36.76 4.88
C ILE A 510 -18.03 -35.64 3.86
N TYR A 511 -17.19 -35.61 2.83
CA TYR A 511 -17.20 -34.61 1.76
C TYR A 511 -17.47 -35.26 0.40
N ASP A 512 -17.75 -34.43 -0.60
CA ASP A 512 -17.90 -34.90 -1.98
C ASP A 512 -16.55 -35.42 -2.52
N SER A 513 -16.61 -36.43 -3.40
CA SER A 513 -15.42 -37.13 -3.91
C SER A 513 -15.68 -37.73 -5.28
N ALA A 514 -14.63 -37.69 -6.12
CA ALA A 514 -14.63 -38.29 -7.44
C ALA A 514 -14.59 -39.84 -7.42
N ASP A 515 -14.43 -40.46 -6.24
CA ASP A 515 -14.39 -41.92 -6.07
C ASP A 515 -15.78 -42.56 -6.13
N SER A 516 -15.82 -43.89 -6.27
CA SER A 516 -17.06 -44.66 -6.38
C SER A 516 -17.91 -44.55 -5.11
N GLY A 517 -18.87 -43.63 -5.12
CA GLY A 517 -19.71 -43.31 -3.96
C GLY A 517 -20.14 -41.85 -3.93
N GLY A 518 -19.43 -40.95 -4.62
CA GLY A 518 -19.72 -39.51 -4.71
C GLY A 518 -19.47 -38.74 -3.42
N ARG A 519 -19.30 -39.44 -2.29
CA ARG A 519 -18.94 -38.88 -1.00
C ARG A 519 -18.04 -39.85 -0.24
N THR A 520 -17.00 -39.33 0.40
CA THR A 520 -16.07 -40.11 1.20
C THR A 520 -15.69 -39.37 2.48
N GLU A 521 -15.22 -40.11 3.47
CA GLU A 521 -14.63 -39.51 4.67
C GLU A 521 -13.30 -38.85 4.30
N ASN A 522 -13.05 -37.63 4.76
CA ASN A 522 -11.81 -36.90 4.50
C ASN A 522 -11.37 -36.14 5.75
N CYS A 523 -10.11 -36.28 6.12
CA CYS A 523 -9.54 -35.70 7.33
C CYS A 523 -8.74 -34.42 7.10
N LEU A 524 -8.75 -33.85 5.88
CA LEU A 524 -7.97 -32.64 5.55
C LEU A 524 -8.24 -31.48 6.52
N PRO A 525 -9.49 -31.12 6.87
CA PRO A 525 -9.73 -30.03 7.81
C PRO A 525 -9.25 -30.31 9.24
N GLN A 526 -9.23 -31.58 9.68
CA GLN A 526 -8.67 -31.94 10.98
C GLN A 526 -7.14 -31.88 10.97
N LEU A 527 -6.51 -32.22 9.85
CA LEU A 527 -5.07 -32.08 9.69
C LEU A 527 -4.64 -30.61 9.67
N THR A 528 -5.32 -29.75 8.90
CA THR A 528 -4.98 -28.32 8.84
C THR A 528 -5.22 -27.64 10.19
N GLU A 529 -6.26 -28.03 10.94
CA GLU A 529 -6.46 -27.59 12.33
C GLU A 529 -5.26 -27.94 13.21
N TYR A 530 -4.82 -29.19 13.15
CA TYR A 530 -3.67 -29.67 13.93
C TYR A 530 -2.42 -28.87 13.59
N MET A 531 -2.15 -28.67 12.30
CA MET A 531 -1.01 -27.86 11.82
C MET A 531 -1.06 -26.42 12.31
N ALA A 532 -2.25 -25.82 12.40
CA ALA A 532 -2.41 -24.41 12.78
C ALA A 532 -2.49 -24.17 14.30
N THR A 533 -2.55 -25.23 15.12
CA THR A 533 -2.81 -25.13 16.56
C THR A 533 -1.89 -25.96 17.44
N THR A 534 -1.06 -26.82 16.85
CA THR A 534 -0.14 -27.70 17.57
C THR A 534 1.28 -27.47 17.07
N ASP A 535 2.23 -27.46 17.99
CA ASP A 535 3.65 -27.46 17.64
C ASP A 535 4.02 -28.71 16.82
N LEU A 536 4.75 -28.52 15.73
CA LEU A 536 4.89 -29.53 14.69
C LEU A 536 6.14 -30.40 14.83
N ASP A 537 7.23 -29.91 15.43
CA ASP A 537 8.46 -30.71 15.61
C ASP A 537 8.55 -31.42 16.97
N ASN A 538 7.66 -31.10 17.92
CA ASN A 538 7.62 -31.63 19.28
C ASN A 538 8.95 -31.44 20.04
N ASP A 539 9.70 -30.39 19.70
CA ASP A 539 10.89 -29.95 20.43
C ASP A 539 10.56 -28.71 21.27
N ASP A 540 10.18 -28.93 22.53
CA ASP A 540 9.88 -27.84 23.48
C ASP A 540 11.05 -26.85 23.69
N SER A 541 12.24 -27.10 23.11
CA SER A 541 13.43 -26.24 23.25
C SER A 541 13.60 -25.16 22.18
N ASN A 542 12.89 -25.23 21.05
CA ASN A 542 12.98 -24.24 19.96
C ASN A 542 11.65 -23.48 19.68
N GLY A 543 10.63 -23.76 20.49
CA GLY A 543 9.34 -23.06 20.54
C GLY A 543 8.44 -23.32 19.35
N ASP A 544 7.13 -23.08 19.49
CA ASP A 544 6.12 -23.66 18.60
C ASP A 544 6.27 -23.29 17.12
N GLN A 545 6.11 -24.28 16.24
CA GLN A 545 5.97 -24.05 14.80
C GLN A 545 4.58 -24.44 14.31
N TYR A 546 4.05 -23.63 13.40
CA TYR A 546 2.68 -23.77 12.90
C TYR A 546 2.65 -23.80 11.37
N GLY A 547 1.70 -24.56 10.84
CA GLY A 547 1.37 -24.63 9.41
C GLY A 547 0.02 -23.99 9.14
N ILE A 548 0.01 -22.87 8.41
CA ILE A 548 -1.21 -22.14 8.03
C ILE A 548 -1.59 -22.50 6.61
N THR A 549 -2.85 -22.84 6.37
CA THR A 549 -3.30 -23.38 5.07
C THR A 549 -4.31 -22.45 4.40
N TYR A 550 -3.97 -21.99 3.20
CA TYR A 550 -4.86 -21.30 2.27
C TYR A 550 -5.30 -22.27 1.18
N THR A 551 -6.54 -22.13 0.72
CA THR A 551 -7.10 -23.01 -0.31
C THR A 551 -7.65 -22.21 -1.48
N ILE A 552 -7.51 -22.74 -2.69
CA ILE A 552 -8.00 -22.14 -3.94
C ILE A 552 -8.78 -23.20 -4.74
N GLY A 553 -10.07 -22.96 -4.93
CA GLY A 553 -10.91 -23.75 -5.84
C GLY A 553 -10.91 -23.15 -7.24
N PHE A 554 -10.24 -23.80 -8.20
CA PHE A 554 -10.20 -23.35 -9.58
C PHE A 554 -11.34 -23.96 -10.40
N ALA A 555 -12.30 -23.13 -10.77
CA ALA A 555 -13.55 -23.47 -11.42
C ALA A 555 -14.38 -24.50 -10.64
N THR A 556 -14.22 -24.47 -9.31
CA THR A 556 -14.90 -25.33 -8.35
C THR A 556 -15.07 -24.60 -7.01
N ASP A 557 -16.18 -24.85 -6.32
CA ASP A 557 -16.50 -24.34 -4.98
C ASP A 557 -16.78 -25.54 -4.07
N GLN A 558 -15.90 -25.79 -3.08
CA GLN A 558 -15.89 -27.03 -2.31
C GLN A 558 -15.90 -26.77 -0.80
N GLU A 559 -16.87 -27.37 -0.10
CA GLU A 559 -16.97 -27.33 1.38
C GLU A 559 -15.69 -27.85 2.04
N LEU A 560 -15.06 -28.89 1.46
CA LEU A 560 -13.79 -29.44 1.96
C LEU A 560 -12.67 -28.40 2.00
N LEU A 561 -12.52 -27.59 0.95
CA LEU A 561 -11.48 -26.56 0.87
C LEU A 561 -11.77 -25.39 1.81
N SER A 562 -13.05 -25.02 1.92
CA SER A 562 -13.50 -23.97 2.85
C SER A 562 -13.25 -24.36 4.31
N ASP A 563 -13.65 -25.57 4.72
CA ASP A 563 -13.40 -26.10 6.06
C ASP A 563 -11.91 -26.24 6.34
N ALA A 564 -11.12 -26.70 5.35
CA ALA A 564 -9.68 -26.85 5.49
C ALA A 564 -8.95 -25.53 5.72
N ALA A 565 -9.31 -24.47 4.98
CA ALA A 565 -8.75 -23.14 5.19
C ALA A 565 -9.17 -22.55 6.54
N ALA A 566 -10.47 -22.61 6.87
CA ALA A 566 -10.98 -22.09 8.13
C ALA A 566 -10.30 -22.73 9.35
N ASN A 567 -10.20 -24.06 9.35
CA ASN A 567 -9.50 -24.80 10.41
C ASN A 567 -7.99 -24.56 10.39
N GLY A 568 -7.40 -24.43 9.20
CA GLY A 568 -5.99 -24.10 8.98
C GLY A 568 -5.62 -22.65 9.26
N LYS A 569 -6.55 -21.84 9.78
CA LYS A 569 -6.41 -20.39 10.04
C LYS A 569 -6.04 -19.57 8.80
N GLY A 570 -6.25 -20.07 7.58
CA GLY A 570 -6.11 -19.32 6.34
C GLY A 570 -7.46 -18.93 5.75
N GLU A 571 -7.45 -18.49 4.50
CA GLU A 571 -8.63 -18.08 3.74
C GLU A 571 -8.88 -18.98 2.54
N TYR A 572 -10.14 -19.08 2.13
CA TYR A 572 -10.58 -19.84 0.95
C TYR A 572 -10.94 -18.89 -0.20
N TYR A 573 -10.36 -19.15 -1.38
CA TYR A 573 -10.62 -18.41 -2.60
C TYR A 573 -11.19 -19.30 -3.70
N THR A 574 -11.97 -18.70 -4.60
CA THR A 574 -12.46 -19.35 -5.82
C THR A 574 -12.04 -18.53 -7.04
N ALA A 575 -11.73 -19.20 -8.14
CA ALA A 575 -11.35 -18.54 -9.39
C ALA A 575 -11.88 -19.30 -10.61
N ASN A 576 -12.32 -18.64 -11.67
CA ASN A 576 -12.86 -19.33 -12.87
C ASN A 576 -12.03 -19.09 -14.15
N ASN A 577 -11.06 -18.20 -14.09
CA ASN A 577 -10.18 -17.83 -15.20
C ASN A 577 -8.79 -17.40 -14.66
N ALA A 578 -7.84 -17.13 -15.56
CA ALA A 578 -6.48 -16.74 -15.19
C ALA A 578 -6.42 -15.47 -14.31
N GLN A 579 -7.27 -14.48 -14.58
CA GLN A 579 -7.28 -13.22 -13.83
C GLN A 579 -7.78 -13.41 -12.39
N GLU A 580 -8.90 -14.11 -12.22
CA GLU A 580 -9.42 -14.47 -10.90
C GLU A 580 -8.46 -15.36 -10.14
N LEU A 581 -7.75 -16.26 -10.84
CA LEU A 581 -6.75 -17.13 -10.22
C LEU A 581 -5.55 -16.32 -9.71
N THR A 582 -5.06 -15.35 -10.50
CA THR A 582 -4.04 -14.40 -10.04
C THR A 582 -4.49 -13.62 -8.82
N ALA A 583 -5.72 -13.12 -8.80
CA ALA A 583 -6.27 -12.40 -7.65
C ALA A 583 -6.40 -13.28 -6.40
N ALA A 584 -6.81 -14.55 -6.57
CA ALA A 584 -6.89 -15.52 -5.47
C ALA A 584 -5.51 -15.80 -4.86
N PHE A 585 -4.49 -16.03 -5.69
CA PHE A 585 -3.12 -16.20 -5.21
C PHE A 585 -2.58 -14.94 -4.52
N GLN A 586 -2.82 -13.75 -5.08
CA GLN A 586 -2.44 -12.48 -4.45
C GLN A 586 -3.11 -12.28 -3.09
N GLY A 587 -4.41 -12.58 -2.98
CA GLY A 587 -5.14 -12.52 -1.72
C GLY A 587 -4.52 -13.42 -0.64
N ALA A 588 -4.16 -14.65 -1.01
CA ALA A 588 -3.48 -15.58 -0.10
C ALA A 588 -2.12 -15.03 0.38
N ILE A 589 -1.33 -14.45 -0.53
CA ILE A 589 -0.02 -13.84 -0.19
C ILE A 589 -0.18 -12.64 0.74
N VAL A 590 -1.18 -11.78 0.53
CA VAL A 590 -1.45 -10.63 1.42
C VAL A 590 -1.86 -11.10 2.82
N GLY A 591 -2.74 -12.11 2.91
CA GLY A 591 -3.14 -12.71 4.18
C GLY A 591 -1.93 -13.22 4.98
N ILE A 592 -0.96 -13.85 4.28
CA ILE A 592 0.30 -14.35 4.86
C ILE A 592 1.13 -13.21 5.49
N LEU A 593 1.16 -12.02 4.88
CA LEU A 593 1.97 -10.90 5.36
C LEU A 593 1.34 -10.13 6.54
N SER A 594 0.02 -10.16 6.71
CA SER A 594 -0.73 -9.34 7.68
C SER A 594 -0.72 -9.81 9.16
N ARG A 595 -0.18 -10.99 9.46
CA ARG A 595 -0.49 -11.72 10.72
C ARG A 595 0.56 -11.61 11.86
N ALA A 596 1.40 -10.57 11.88
CA ALA A 596 2.37 -10.33 12.96
C ALA A 596 2.00 -9.07 13.78
N THR A 597 1.57 -9.21 15.05
CA THR A 597 1.21 -8.08 15.94
C THR A 597 2.36 -7.68 16.88
N THR A 598 2.68 -6.39 16.97
CA THR A 598 3.82 -5.81 17.72
C THR A 598 3.44 -5.19 19.06
N PHE A 599 4.22 -5.46 20.11
CA PHE A 599 4.07 -4.89 21.46
C PHE A 599 5.00 -3.68 21.68
N THR A 600 4.58 -2.72 22.50
CA THR A 600 5.48 -1.77 23.17
C THR A 600 5.69 -2.16 24.64
N SER A 601 6.76 -1.64 25.28
CA SER A 601 7.08 -2.01 26.67
C SER A 601 6.01 -1.55 27.66
N PRO A 602 5.59 -2.39 28.63
CA PRO A 602 4.55 -2.03 29.60
C PRO A 602 5.01 -0.97 30.61
N ALA A 603 4.09 -0.09 31.03
CA ALA A 603 4.32 0.93 32.04
C ALA A 603 3.80 0.52 33.43
N VAL A 604 4.54 0.87 34.48
CA VAL A 604 4.20 0.54 35.89
C VAL A 604 4.24 1.80 36.76
N ALA A 605 3.25 1.96 37.63
CA ALA A 605 3.17 3.10 38.55
C ALA A 605 4.10 2.93 39.77
N VAL A 606 4.73 4.02 40.23
CA VAL A 606 5.55 4.03 41.46
C VAL A 606 4.72 4.56 42.64
N ASP A 607 4.85 3.92 43.80
CA ASP A 607 4.15 4.35 45.01
C ASP A 607 4.81 5.62 45.60
N THR A 608 4.03 6.69 45.77
CA THR A 608 4.52 7.99 46.26
C THR A 608 4.74 8.03 47.77
N PHE A 609 4.00 7.23 48.54
CA PHE A 609 4.16 7.11 50.00
C PHE A 609 5.32 6.18 50.37
N THR A 610 5.61 5.22 49.49
CA THR A 610 6.62 4.18 49.64
C THR A 610 7.46 4.10 48.37
N ARG A 611 8.36 5.07 48.16
CA ARG A 611 9.23 5.21 46.95
C ARG A 611 10.19 4.04 46.67
N THR A 612 10.06 2.92 47.40
CA THR A 612 10.81 1.66 47.23
C THR A 612 9.95 0.52 46.68
N GLN A 613 8.66 0.74 46.40
CA GLN A 613 7.74 -0.27 45.87
C GLN A 613 7.02 0.26 44.62
N SER A 614 6.92 -0.57 43.58
CA SER A 614 5.98 -0.37 42.48
C SER A 614 4.56 -0.69 42.95
N ARG A 615 3.56 -0.01 42.39
CA ARG A 615 2.16 -0.38 42.62
C ARG A 615 1.78 -1.57 41.73
N ASP A 616 0.59 -2.09 41.99
CA ASP A 616 0.07 -3.29 41.34
C ASP A 616 -0.46 -2.99 39.93
N GLU A 617 -0.74 -1.74 39.56
CA GLU A 617 -1.24 -1.41 38.22
C GLU A 617 -0.15 -1.49 37.13
N VAL A 618 -0.45 -2.24 36.05
CA VAL A 618 0.39 -2.36 34.86
C VAL A 618 -0.41 -1.99 33.60
N PHE A 619 0.17 -1.15 32.76
CA PHE A 619 -0.47 -0.60 31.57
C PHE A 619 0.27 -1.03 30.31
N TYR A 620 -0.48 -1.53 29.33
CA TYR A 620 0.03 -1.98 28.04
C TYR A 620 -0.45 -1.02 26.98
N ALA A 621 0.47 -0.23 26.41
CA ALA A 621 0.20 0.47 25.16
C ALA A 621 0.30 -0.55 24.01
N MET A 622 -0.63 -0.46 23.07
CA MET A 622 -0.78 -1.39 21.97
C MET A 622 -1.13 -0.63 20.71
N PHE A 623 -0.76 -1.18 19.56
CA PHE A 623 -1.15 -0.65 18.27
C PHE A 623 -1.33 -1.80 17.27
N LYS A 624 -2.12 -1.54 16.23
CA LYS A 624 -2.35 -2.48 15.13
C LYS A 624 -1.88 -1.83 13.84
N PRO A 625 -0.76 -2.31 13.26
CA PRO A 625 -0.38 -1.94 11.91
C PRO A 625 -1.50 -2.23 10.92
N ASP A 626 -1.66 -1.36 9.94
CA ASP A 626 -2.58 -1.51 8.83
C ASP A 626 -1.87 -1.17 7.52
N ASP A 627 -2.43 -1.56 6.38
CA ASP A 627 -1.90 -1.20 5.06
C ASP A 627 -2.15 0.28 4.71
N THR A 628 -2.86 1.00 5.59
CA THR A 628 -3.20 2.42 5.49
C THR A 628 -2.46 3.29 6.52
N VAL A 629 -2.44 4.61 6.31
CA VAL A 629 -1.70 5.58 7.13
C VAL A 629 -2.17 5.70 8.59
N ASP A 630 -3.44 5.44 8.89
CA ASP A 630 -4.10 5.75 10.16
C ASP A 630 -4.20 4.53 11.08
N TRP A 631 -3.05 4.10 11.59
CA TRP A 631 -2.97 2.97 12.51
C TRP A 631 -3.69 3.28 13.83
N ILE A 632 -4.39 2.28 14.34
CA ILE A 632 -5.13 2.39 15.60
C ILE A 632 -4.26 2.00 16.79
N GLY A 633 -4.49 2.68 17.92
CA GLY A 633 -3.83 2.40 19.19
C GLY A 633 -4.81 2.12 20.32
N ASN A 634 -4.30 1.52 21.40
CA ASN A 634 -5.06 1.24 22.62
C ASN A 634 -4.14 1.21 23.85
N ILE A 635 -4.72 1.39 25.03
CA ILE A 635 -4.06 1.13 26.31
C ILE A 635 -4.95 0.22 27.15
N LYS A 636 -4.39 -0.91 27.58
CA LYS A 636 -5.06 -1.87 28.44
C LYS A 636 -4.44 -1.88 29.83
N LYS A 637 -5.26 -2.17 30.84
CA LYS A 637 -4.84 -2.22 32.24
C LYS A 637 -4.98 -3.63 32.80
N LEU A 638 -3.92 -4.12 33.40
CA LEU A 638 -3.86 -5.32 34.23
C LEU A 638 -3.41 -4.97 35.65
N LYS A 639 -3.49 -5.92 36.58
CA LYS A 639 -2.97 -5.74 37.93
C LYS A 639 -2.09 -6.90 38.37
N LEU A 640 -1.07 -6.61 39.15
CA LEU A 640 -0.28 -7.59 39.87
C LEU A 640 -1.04 -8.02 41.13
N ASN A 641 -1.14 -9.32 41.39
CA ASN A 641 -1.68 -9.82 42.65
C ASN A 641 -0.57 -10.02 43.70
N ALA A 642 -0.92 -10.47 44.90
CA ALA A 642 0.01 -10.69 46.00
C ALA A 642 1.13 -11.73 45.71
N ASP A 643 0.92 -12.59 44.70
CA ASP A 643 1.86 -13.63 44.26
C ASP A 643 2.72 -13.17 43.06
N ALA A 644 2.71 -11.88 42.74
CA ALA A 644 3.40 -11.29 41.59
C ALA A 644 2.91 -11.83 40.22
N VAL A 645 1.64 -12.23 40.13
CA VAL A 645 1.01 -12.68 38.87
C VAL A 645 0.14 -11.56 38.31
N LEU A 646 0.27 -11.29 37.01
CA LEU A 646 -0.62 -10.38 36.30
C LEU A 646 -2.01 -11.00 36.13
N VAL A 647 -3.01 -10.31 36.67
CA VAL A 647 -4.41 -10.72 36.65
C VAL A 647 -5.29 -9.72 35.91
N ASP A 648 -6.37 -10.26 35.36
CA ASP A 648 -7.42 -9.54 34.67
C ASP A 648 -8.41 -8.89 35.65
N ALA A 649 -9.45 -8.23 35.14
CA ALA A 649 -10.48 -7.58 35.95
C ALA A 649 -11.29 -8.56 36.82
N ALA A 650 -11.29 -9.85 36.49
CA ALA A 650 -11.93 -10.92 37.24
C ALA A 650 -10.96 -11.63 38.22
N SER A 651 -9.73 -11.11 38.36
CA SER A 651 -8.66 -11.68 39.19
C SER A 651 -8.13 -13.04 38.71
N ASN A 652 -8.33 -13.38 37.43
CA ASN A 652 -7.74 -14.57 36.81
C ASN A 652 -6.37 -14.23 36.19
N PRO A 653 -5.41 -15.18 36.10
CA PRO A 653 -4.14 -14.95 35.42
C PRO A 653 -4.36 -14.51 33.96
N ALA A 654 -3.96 -13.27 33.66
CA ALA A 654 -4.25 -12.61 32.39
C ALA A 654 -3.32 -13.04 31.27
N LEU A 655 -2.09 -13.45 31.60
CA LEU A 655 -1.10 -13.88 30.62
C LEU A 655 -1.15 -15.38 30.39
N ASP A 656 -0.89 -15.76 29.15
CA ASP A 656 -0.56 -17.12 28.76
C ASP A 656 0.83 -17.49 29.29
N PRO A 657 0.97 -18.64 29.99
CA PRO A 657 2.22 -18.99 30.66
C PRO A 657 3.36 -19.32 29.69
N ASP A 658 3.04 -19.70 28.45
CA ASP A 658 4.01 -20.20 27.47
C ASP A 658 4.45 -19.07 26.53
N THR A 659 3.48 -18.26 26.08
CA THR A 659 3.75 -17.16 25.12
C THR A 659 3.93 -15.79 25.79
N GLY A 660 3.52 -15.62 27.05
CA GLY A 660 3.60 -14.35 27.77
C GLY A 660 2.64 -13.26 27.28
N VAL A 661 1.78 -13.55 26.30
CA VAL A 661 0.78 -12.62 25.76
C VAL A 661 -0.50 -12.60 26.61
N ILE A 662 -1.30 -11.55 26.48
CA ILE A 662 -2.62 -11.48 27.13
C ILE A 662 -3.53 -12.55 26.51
N LYS A 663 -4.17 -13.39 27.33
CA LYS A 663 -5.10 -14.40 26.84
C LYS A 663 -6.30 -13.74 26.15
N ASP A 664 -6.78 -14.32 25.05
CA ASP A 664 -8.00 -13.87 24.36
C ASP A 664 -9.24 -13.86 25.27
N THR A 665 -9.26 -14.74 26.27
CA THR A 665 -10.32 -14.83 27.27
C THR A 665 -10.20 -13.83 28.42
N ALA A 666 -9.07 -13.12 28.53
CA ALA A 666 -8.86 -12.14 29.58
C ALA A 666 -9.71 -10.88 29.31
N ARG A 667 -10.33 -10.36 30.37
CA ARG A 667 -11.00 -9.06 30.37
C ARG A 667 -10.17 -8.04 31.12
N THR A 668 -9.59 -7.08 30.42
CA THR A 668 -8.77 -6.03 31.05
C THR A 668 -9.64 -5.03 31.84
N PHE A 669 -9.03 -4.25 32.74
CA PHE A 669 -9.75 -3.51 33.81
C PHE A 669 -10.69 -2.40 33.34
N TRP A 670 -10.55 -1.93 32.10
CA TRP A 670 -11.41 -0.90 31.51
C TRP A 670 -12.41 -1.45 30.48
N SER A 671 -12.41 -2.77 30.28
CA SER A 671 -13.19 -3.44 29.25
C SER A 671 -14.48 -4.03 29.81
N ALA A 672 -15.58 -3.90 29.06
CA ALA A 672 -16.86 -4.49 29.44
C ALA A 672 -16.88 -6.02 29.26
N ALA A 673 -16.19 -6.51 28.21
CA ALA A 673 -16.08 -7.91 27.82
C ALA A 673 -14.62 -8.34 27.65
N ALA A 674 -14.37 -9.64 27.47
CA ALA A 674 -13.04 -10.16 27.16
C ALA A 674 -12.52 -9.52 25.87
N ASP A 675 -11.32 -8.98 25.94
CA ASP A 675 -10.71 -8.15 24.92
C ASP A 675 -9.29 -8.59 24.55
N GLY A 676 -8.65 -9.45 25.35
CA GLY A 676 -7.39 -10.10 25.02
C GLY A 676 -6.31 -9.18 24.46
N THR A 677 -5.65 -9.61 23.39
CA THR A 677 -4.66 -8.82 22.63
C THR A 677 -5.27 -7.90 21.57
N ASN A 678 -6.58 -8.00 21.29
CA ASN A 678 -7.21 -7.22 20.23
C ASN A 678 -7.13 -5.71 20.52
N VAL A 679 -6.50 -4.95 19.62
CA VAL A 679 -6.27 -3.51 19.80
C VAL A 679 -7.56 -2.71 19.60
N ASP A 680 -8.40 -3.14 18.68
CA ASP A 680 -9.72 -2.60 18.33
C ASP A 680 -10.82 -2.97 19.35
N GLN A 681 -10.45 -3.53 20.50
CA GLN A 681 -11.39 -3.91 21.57
C GLN A 681 -10.87 -3.55 22.95
N GLY A 682 -11.78 -3.10 23.80
CA GLY A 682 -11.52 -2.80 25.20
C GLY A 682 -10.58 -1.62 25.43
N GLY A 683 -10.08 -1.51 26.66
CA GLY A 683 -9.12 -0.49 27.05
C GLY A 683 -9.63 0.94 26.92
N VAL A 684 -8.71 1.91 26.93
CA VAL A 684 -9.05 3.32 26.76
C VAL A 684 -9.50 3.65 25.33
N GLY A 685 -9.06 2.86 24.34
CA GLY A 685 -9.39 3.06 22.94
C GLY A 685 -10.89 2.90 22.69
N GLN A 686 -11.49 1.82 23.20
CA GLN A 686 -12.94 1.61 23.10
C GLN A 686 -13.73 2.66 23.90
N LEU A 687 -13.28 3.00 25.12
CA LEU A 687 -13.94 4.05 25.92
C LEU A 687 -13.91 5.41 25.22
N LEU A 688 -12.85 5.71 24.47
CA LEU A 688 -12.75 6.93 23.68
C LEU A 688 -13.63 6.88 22.44
N ALA A 689 -13.67 5.76 21.73
CA ALA A 689 -14.53 5.56 20.56
C ALA A 689 -16.03 5.68 20.90
N GLU A 690 -16.45 5.21 22.08
CA GLU A 690 -17.85 5.30 22.56
C GLU A 690 -18.22 6.68 23.11
N ARG A 691 -17.26 7.59 23.29
CA ARG A 691 -17.48 8.91 23.90
C ARG A 691 -18.01 9.90 22.87
N ASP A 692 -19.01 10.70 23.28
CA ASP A 692 -19.45 11.88 22.51
C ASP A 692 -18.28 12.87 22.31
N PRO A 693 -17.83 13.10 21.06
CA PRO A 693 -16.73 14.01 20.75
C PRO A 693 -16.97 15.45 21.23
N GLY A 694 -18.23 15.88 21.36
CA GLY A 694 -18.60 17.20 21.86
C GLY A 694 -18.29 17.42 23.34
N THR A 695 -18.10 16.35 24.10
CA THR A 695 -17.76 16.38 25.54
C THR A 695 -16.26 16.29 25.80
N ARG A 696 -15.45 16.09 24.76
CA ARG A 696 -13.98 16.01 24.89
C ARG A 696 -13.40 17.40 25.12
N THR A 697 -12.50 17.49 26.09
CA THR A 697 -11.72 18.70 26.33
C THR A 697 -10.37 18.54 25.64
N ILE A 698 -10.20 19.20 24.50
CA ILE A 698 -8.98 19.13 23.70
C ILE A 698 -8.38 20.53 23.68
N TYR A 699 -7.10 20.66 24.00
CA TYR A 699 -6.35 21.91 23.96
C TYR A 699 -5.44 21.97 22.74
N SER A 700 -5.13 23.18 22.29
CA SER A 700 -4.05 23.48 21.34
C SER A 700 -3.28 24.73 21.78
N ASN A 701 -2.06 24.90 21.28
CA ASN A 701 -1.17 26.04 21.54
C ASN A 701 -1.46 27.22 20.59
N THR A 702 -2.75 27.49 20.35
CA THR A 702 -3.24 28.55 19.47
C THR A 702 -3.46 29.88 20.19
N GLY A 703 -3.55 29.87 21.51
CA GLY A 703 -3.73 31.08 22.31
C GLY A 703 -2.54 32.04 22.21
N ASN A 704 -2.75 33.28 22.66
CA ASN A 704 -1.72 34.32 22.64
C ASN A 704 -0.41 33.84 23.27
N ASN A 705 0.72 34.09 22.58
CA ASN A 705 2.05 33.59 22.93
C ASN A 705 2.17 32.06 23.08
N GLY A 706 1.31 31.29 22.39
CA GLY A 706 1.31 29.83 22.43
C GLY A 706 0.60 29.22 23.64
N THR A 707 -0.18 30.01 24.38
CA THR A 707 -0.96 29.50 25.53
C THR A 707 -2.06 28.51 25.09
N PHE A 708 -2.55 27.71 26.04
CA PHE A 708 -3.63 26.78 25.78
C PHE A 708 -4.96 27.48 25.51
N GLU A 709 -5.61 27.06 24.43
CA GLU A 709 -7.00 27.31 24.11
C GLU A 709 -7.67 26.01 23.66
N LEU A 710 -9.00 25.96 23.67
CA LEU A 710 -9.73 24.78 23.21
C LEU A 710 -9.51 24.57 21.71
N PHE A 711 -9.14 23.35 21.31
CA PHE A 711 -9.05 22.91 19.91
C PHE A 711 -10.47 22.74 19.34
N ASN A 712 -10.92 23.78 18.63
CA ASN A 712 -12.20 23.84 17.96
C ASN A 712 -12.13 24.77 16.75
N THR A 713 -13.21 24.84 15.99
CA THR A 713 -13.29 25.62 14.74
C THR A 713 -13.24 27.14 14.95
N THR A 714 -13.26 27.62 16.20
CA THR A 714 -13.19 29.05 16.55
C THR A 714 -11.77 29.48 16.93
N ASN A 715 -11.04 28.66 17.69
CA ASN A 715 -9.70 29.00 18.18
C ASN A 715 -8.58 28.40 17.33
N PHE A 716 -8.90 27.48 16.42
CA PHE A 716 -7.95 26.88 15.48
C PHE A 716 -8.21 27.42 14.09
N ASP A 717 -7.66 28.61 13.81
CA ASP A 717 -7.85 29.36 12.57
C ASP A 717 -6.51 29.83 11.95
N ALA A 718 -6.58 30.48 10.79
CA ALA A 718 -5.40 30.95 10.07
C ALA A 718 -4.55 31.92 10.91
N ALA A 719 -5.18 32.82 11.66
CA ALA A 719 -4.49 33.81 12.48
C ALA A 719 -3.71 33.15 13.63
N ALA A 720 -4.30 32.13 14.27
CA ALA A 720 -3.66 31.39 15.36
C ALA A 720 -2.43 30.57 14.91
N LEU A 721 -2.43 30.11 13.65
CA LEU A 721 -1.30 29.43 13.04
C LEU A 721 -0.29 30.40 12.39
N GLY A 722 -0.62 31.70 12.31
CA GLY A 722 0.23 32.70 11.66
C GLY A 722 0.26 32.55 10.13
N LEU A 723 -0.80 32.02 9.54
CA LEU A 723 -0.96 31.74 8.12
C LEU A 723 -1.98 32.67 7.48
N THR A 724 -1.99 32.73 6.15
CA THR A 724 -3.14 33.25 5.40
C THR A 724 -4.26 32.20 5.36
N ASP A 725 -5.49 32.62 5.09
CA ASP A 725 -6.64 31.70 4.99
C ASP A 725 -6.37 30.58 3.97
N ASP A 726 -5.83 30.90 2.79
CA ASP A 726 -5.51 29.92 1.76
C ASP A 726 -4.48 28.88 2.24
N LEU A 727 -3.39 29.32 2.90
CA LEU A 727 -2.38 28.41 3.44
C LEU A 727 -2.94 27.57 4.59
N PHE A 728 -3.81 28.14 5.42
CA PHE A 728 -4.47 27.42 6.50
C PHE A 728 -5.38 26.31 5.98
N TYR A 729 -6.19 26.59 4.97
CA TYR A 729 -7.02 25.58 4.32
C TYR A 729 -6.15 24.48 3.71
N ASN A 730 -5.08 24.85 3.01
CA ASN A 730 -4.15 23.89 2.41
C ASN A 730 -3.50 22.96 3.45
N VAL A 731 -3.05 23.49 4.59
CA VAL A 731 -2.47 22.67 5.68
C VAL A 731 -3.48 21.64 6.21
N LEU A 732 -4.77 21.97 6.21
CA LEU A 732 -5.83 21.07 6.62
C LEU A 732 -6.37 20.18 5.48
N GLY A 733 -5.78 20.24 4.28
CA GLY A 733 -6.31 19.54 3.09
C GLY A 733 -7.73 19.97 2.75
N ALA A 734 -8.02 21.27 2.94
CA ALA A 734 -9.31 21.90 2.72
C ALA A 734 -9.14 23.06 1.72
N SER A 735 -10.27 23.53 1.19
CA SER A 735 -10.32 24.64 0.24
C SER A 735 -11.20 25.80 0.67
N THR A 736 -12.01 25.59 1.70
CA THR A 736 -12.93 26.57 2.27
C THR A 736 -12.93 26.48 3.78
N GLN A 737 -13.37 27.55 4.45
CA GLN A 737 -13.59 27.55 5.91
C GLN A 737 -14.51 26.41 6.37
N ALA A 738 -15.52 26.04 5.57
CA ALA A 738 -16.44 24.96 5.90
C ALA A 738 -15.75 23.59 5.87
N ALA A 739 -14.92 23.35 4.83
CA ALA A 739 -14.12 22.13 4.74
C ALA A 739 -13.05 22.06 5.85
N ALA A 740 -12.40 23.19 6.17
CA ALA A 740 -11.46 23.27 7.29
C ALA A 740 -12.14 22.97 8.64
N SER A 741 -13.34 23.51 8.85
CA SER A 741 -14.14 23.23 10.04
C SER A 741 -14.52 21.75 10.15
N ARG A 742 -14.82 21.10 9.01
CA ARG A 742 -15.10 19.66 8.94
C ARG A 742 -13.86 18.83 9.30
N GLN A 743 -12.68 19.18 8.77
CA GLN A 743 -11.42 18.51 9.11
C GLN A 743 -11.09 18.65 10.61
N ILE A 744 -11.31 19.82 11.20
CA ILE A 744 -11.11 20.05 12.64
C ILE A 744 -12.08 19.18 13.46
N ASN A 745 -13.35 19.08 13.05
CA ASN A 745 -14.30 18.21 13.73
C ASN A 745 -13.92 16.73 13.58
N TRP A 746 -13.46 16.29 12.41
CA TRP A 746 -12.91 14.93 12.24
C TRP A 746 -11.76 14.66 13.21
N ALA A 747 -10.82 15.61 13.36
CA ALA A 747 -9.71 15.51 14.31
C ALA A 747 -10.16 15.48 15.78
N ARG A 748 -11.30 16.10 16.11
CA ARG A 748 -11.92 16.05 17.44
C ARG A 748 -12.60 14.71 17.74
N GLY A 749 -12.76 13.84 16.73
CA GLY A 749 -13.33 12.50 16.86
C GLY A 749 -14.74 12.35 16.29
N TYR A 750 -15.30 13.39 15.65
CA TYR A 750 -16.58 13.27 14.95
C TYR A 750 -16.41 12.43 13.68
N ASP A 751 -17.44 11.67 13.29
CA ASP A 751 -17.52 11.13 11.93
C ASP A 751 -17.97 12.22 10.94
N ALA A 752 -17.19 13.30 10.86
CA ALA A 752 -17.56 14.51 10.12
C ALA A 752 -17.66 14.29 8.58
N TYR A 753 -17.27 13.11 8.09
CA TYR A 753 -17.25 12.74 6.68
C TYR A 753 -18.21 11.58 6.35
N ASP A 754 -19.03 11.13 7.31
CA ASP A 754 -20.03 10.06 7.11
C ASP A 754 -19.37 8.77 6.57
N THR A 755 -18.39 8.26 7.33
CA THR A 755 -17.54 7.14 6.91
C THR A 755 -18.33 5.83 6.85
N ASP A 756 -19.35 5.67 7.70
CA ASP A 756 -20.22 4.50 7.70
C ASP A 756 -21.47 4.61 6.80
N GLY A 757 -21.72 5.79 6.23
CA GLY A 757 -22.78 6.05 5.25
C GLY A 757 -24.18 6.13 5.84
N ASP A 758 -24.32 6.37 7.14
CA ASP A 758 -25.61 6.51 7.82
C ASP A 758 -26.21 7.94 7.76
N SER A 759 -25.50 8.89 7.15
CA SER A 759 -25.85 10.32 7.00
C SER A 759 -25.87 11.13 8.31
N ASN A 760 -25.45 10.54 9.42
CA ASN A 760 -25.10 11.25 10.63
C ASN A 760 -23.63 11.70 10.51
N THR A 761 -23.28 12.85 11.07
CA THR A 761 -21.89 13.38 11.03
C THR A 761 -21.47 14.02 12.36
N SER A 762 -22.30 13.82 13.39
CA SER A 762 -22.20 14.44 14.71
C SER A 762 -21.93 13.43 15.82
N GLU A 763 -21.89 12.16 15.48
CA GLU A 763 -21.52 11.00 16.26
C GLU A 763 -20.01 10.79 16.26
N SER A 764 -19.58 9.85 17.10
CA SER A 764 -18.18 9.46 17.20
C SER A 764 -17.82 8.56 16.02
N ARG A 765 -16.65 8.81 15.42
CA ARG A 765 -16.08 7.91 14.41
C ARG A 765 -15.64 6.58 15.05
N GLY A 766 -15.56 5.52 14.24
CA GLY A 766 -15.34 4.14 14.70
C GLY A 766 -14.12 3.94 15.62
N TRP A 767 -13.01 4.66 15.40
CA TRP A 767 -11.88 4.68 16.33
C TRP A 767 -11.17 6.05 16.36
N ILE A 768 -10.75 6.50 17.55
CA ILE A 768 -10.18 7.84 17.74
C ILE A 768 -8.68 7.79 18.09
N LEU A 769 -8.30 6.88 18.99
CA LEU A 769 -6.94 6.79 19.49
C LEU A 769 -6.02 6.20 18.40
N GLY A 770 -5.05 6.99 17.95
CA GLY A 770 -4.03 6.51 17.02
C GLY A 770 -2.98 5.66 17.72
N ASP A 771 -2.13 5.01 16.93
CA ASP A 771 -1.09 4.14 17.41
C ASP A 771 -0.13 4.82 18.41
N ILE A 772 0.31 4.01 19.37
CA ILE A 772 1.29 4.35 20.40
C ILE A 772 2.50 3.46 20.11
N LEU A 773 3.27 3.85 19.09
CA LEU A 773 4.35 3.04 18.52
C LEU A 773 5.61 3.06 19.39
N HIS A 774 6.10 4.26 19.74
CA HIS A 774 7.31 4.39 20.55
C HIS A 774 7.02 5.01 21.94
N SER A 775 5.95 5.78 22.08
CA SER A 775 5.61 6.42 23.34
C SER A 775 5.23 5.39 24.42
N GLN A 776 5.76 5.54 25.62
CA GLN A 776 5.31 4.77 26.78
C GLN A 776 4.38 5.63 27.65
N PRO A 777 3.25 5.08 28.17
CA PRO A 777 2.42 5.83 29.09
C PRO A 777 3.17 6.21 30.38
N LEU A 778 3.31 7.51 30.63
CA LEU A 778 3.87 8.03 31.88
C LEU A 778 2.78 8.08 32.96
N VAL A 779 2.98 7.34 34.05
CA VAL A 779 2.05 7.39 35.19
C VAL A 779 2.41 8.52 36.14
N LEU A 780 1.50 9.48 36.29
CA LEU A 780 1.58 10.59 37.23
C LEU A 780 0.77 10.26 38.48
N ASN A 781 1.43 10.26 39.64
CA ASN A 781 0.81 9.98 40.93
C ASN A 781 0.68 11.27 41.76
N TYR A 782 -0.54 11.77 41.92
CA TYR A 782 -0.85 12.99 42.65
C TYR A 782 -1.18 12.75 44.13
N GLY A 783 -1.23 11.50 44.58
CA GLY A 783 -1.50 11.16 45.98
C GLY A 783 -2.97 11.35 46.38
N ALA A 784 -3.19 11.66 47.66
CA ALA A 784 -4.53 11.69 48.27
C ALA A 784 -5.21 13.07 48.12
N ARG A 785 -5.53 13.45 46.89
CA ARG A 785 -6.23 14.71 46.57
C ARG A 785 -7.74 14.52 46.41
N GLY A 786 -8.54 15.51 46.84
CA GLY A 786 -9.99 15.48 46.64
C GLY A 786 -10.67 14.26 47.27
N SER A 787 -11.29 13.41 46.44
CA SER A 787 -11.92 12.14 46.86
C SER A 787 -10.96 10.95 46.91
N PHE A 788 -9.73 11.11 46.39
CA PHE A 788 -8.72 10.06 46.39
C PHE A 788 -8.08 9.89 47.77
N THR A 789 -7.56 8.70 48.04
CA THR A 789 -7.01 8.31 49.34
C THR A 789 -5.60 7.79 49.19
N THR A 790 -4.87 7.60 50.29
CA THR A 790 -3.52 7.00 50.24
C THR A 790 -3.54 5.57 49.67
N SER A 791 -4.59 4.79 49.91
CA SER A 791 -4.76 3.45 49.37
C SER A 791 -5.18 3.43 47.89
N ALA A 792 -5.90 4.46 47.45
CA ALA A 792 -6.37 4.62 46.07
C ALA A 792 -6.08 6.07 45.64
N PRO A 793 -4.80 6.38 45.32
CA PRO A 793 -4.37 7.73 44.99
C PRO A 793 -4.88 8.16 43.61
N ASP A 794 -4.84 9.46 43.37
CA ASP A 794 -5.12 10.03 42.05
C ASP A 794 -3.96 9.70 41.10
N LEU A 795 -4.18 8.70 40.22
CA LEU A 795 -3.22 8.28 39.20
C LEU A 795 -3.75 8.69 37.83
N ARG A 796 -2.89 9.32 37.02
CA ARG A 796 -3.19 9.73 35.65
C ARG A 796 -2.14 9.18 34.69
N LEU A 797 -2.55 8.81 33.48
CA LEU A 797 -1.67 8.33 32.43
C LEU A 797 -1.50 9.40 31.38
N LEU A 798 -0.27 9.87 31.18
CA LEU A 798 0.07 10.82 30.12
C LEU A 798 0.79 10.05 28.99
N VAL A 799 0.29 10.14 27.76
CA VAL A 799 0.84 9.38 26.63
C VAL A 799 0.73 10.19 25.34
N GLY A 800 1.74 10.10 24.49
CA GLY A 800 1.66 10.62 23.12
C GLY A 800 1.25 9.53 22.13
N SER A 801 0.57 9.92 21.05
CA SER A 801 0.26 9.03 19.94
C SER A 801 0.60 9.66 18.59
N ASN A 802 0.83 8.81 17.60
CA ASN A 802 1.14 9.23 16.23
C ASN A 802 -0.03 9.89 15.51
N SER A 803 -1.22 9.83 16.11
CA SER A 803 -2.33 10.72 15.78
C SER A 803 -2.03 12.22 15.92
N GLY A 804 -0.93 12.56 16.58
CA GLY A 804 -0.48 13.92 16.89
C GLY A 804 -0.99 14.47 18.21
N PHE A 805 -1.69 13.65 19.00
CA PHE A 805 -2.26 14.05 20.27
C PHE A 805 -1.41 13.53 21.43
N VAL A 806 -1.42 14.30 22.52
CA VAL A 806 -1.04 13.80 23.85
C VAL A 806 -2.28 13.71 24.69
N HIS A 807 -2.52 12.56 25.28
CA HIS A 807 -3.72 12.24 26.05
C HIS A 807 -3.39 12.13 27.54
N LEU A 808 -4.28 12.61 28.40
CA LEU A 808 -4.29 12.32 29.82
C LEU A 808 -5.51 11.45 30.16
N PHE A 809 -5.32 10.26 30.70
CA PHE A 809 -6.39 9.35 31.10
C PHE A 809 -6.43 9.13 32.62
N GLY A 810 -7.64 9.02 33.17
CA GLY A 810 -7.86 8.63 34.56
C GLY A 810 -7.60 7.13 34.78
N ASN A 811 -6.80 6.76 35.78
CA ASN A 811 -6.51 5.35 36.06
C ASN A 811 -7.73 4.56 36.57
N ASP A 812 -8.62 5.22 37.31
CA ASP A 812 -9.76 4.61 37.98
C ASP A 812 -10.86 4.18 36.99
N ASN A 813 -11.06 4.97 35.93
CA ASN A 813 -12.15 4.77 34.97
C ASN A 813 -11.70 4.59 33.51
N GLY A 814 -10.42 4.86 33.17
CA GLY A 814 -9.89 4.76 31.81
C GLY A 814 -10.36 5.88 30.86
N VAL A 815 -11.11 6.86 31.36
CA VAL A 815 -11.69 7.96 30.58
C VAL A 815 -10.64 9.05 30.35
N GLU A 816 -10.64 9.63 29.14
CA GLU A 816 -9.80 10.78 28.79
C GLU A 816 -10.21 12.03 29.59
N ASP A 817 -9.31 12.58 30.40
CA ASP A 817 -9.56 13.82 31.11
C ASP A 817 -9.46 15.02 30.17
N TRP A 818 -8.38 15.05 29.38
CA TRP A 818 -8.15 16.00 28.31
C TRP A 818 -7.11 15.47 27.32
N ALA A 819 -7.05 16.09 26.14
CA ALA A 819 -5.99 15.89 25.17
C ALA A 819 -5.35 17.22 24.75
N PHE A 820 -4.13 17.17 24.23
CA PHE A 820 -3.41 18.30 23.67
C PHE A 820 -2.98 17.97 22.24
N PHE A 821 -3.32 18.84 21.29
CA PHE A 821 -2.89 18.79 19.90
C PHE A 821 -2.00 19.99 19.57
N PRO A 822 -0.70 19.80 19.30
CA PRO A 822 0.16 20.87 18.83
C PRO A 822 -0.25 21.34 17.43
N LYS A 823 -0.43 22.65 17.25
CA LYS A 823 -0.85 23.21 15.96
C LYS A 823 0.15 22.95 14.83
N GLU A 824 1.42 22.69 15.17
CA GLU A 824 2.46 22.36 14.20
C GLU A 824 2.21 21.03 13.48
N LEU A 825 1.41 20.14 14.08
CA LEU A 825 1.01 18.87 13.50
C LEU A 825 -0.25 18.97 12.63
N ALA A 826 -0.79 20.15 12.38
CA ALA A 826 -2.02 20.32 11.59
C ALA A 826 -1.96 19.60 10.22
N GLY A 827 -0.78 19.56 9.59
CA GLY A 827 -0.55 18.92 8.29
C GLY A 827 -0.74 17.40 8.28
N ILE A 828 -0.71 16.73 9.44
CA ILE A 828 -0.93 15.27 9.49
C ILE A 828 -2.41 14.89 9.41
N LEU A 829 -3.29 15.82 9.80
CA LEU A 829 -4.74 15.57 9.87
C LEU A 829 -5.35 15.14 8.52
N PRO A 830 -5.06 15.80 7.38
CA PRO A 830 -5.58 15.34 6.09
C PRO A 830 -4.95 14.02 5.62
N LEU A 831 -3.70 13.72 6.00
CA LEU A 831 -3.05 12.44 5.67
C LEU A 831 -3.79 11.29 6.37
N ARG A 832 -4.01 11.43 7.68
CA ARG A 832 -4.72 10.43 8.48
C ARG A 832 -6.19 10.29 8.08
N ARG A 833 -6.90 11.40 7.82
CA ARG A 833 -8.31 11.33 7.37
C ARG A 833 -8.45 10.56 6.06
N ARG A 834 -7.59 10.85 5.09
CA ARG A 834 -7.65 10.16 3.78
C ARG A 834 -7.28 8.70 3.91
N ASN A 835 -6.55 8.36 4.97
CA ASN A 835 -6.14 7.02 5.34
C ASN A 835 -5.69 6.19 4.14
N ALA A 836 -4.87 6.80 3.28
CA ALA A 836 -4.50 6.18 2.03
C ALA A 836 -3.56 5.00 2.30
N LEU A 837 -3.64 3.94 1.50
CA LEU A 837 -2.73 2.78 1.59
C LEU A 837 -1.28 3.27 1.58
N SER A 838 -0.38 2.86 2.45
CA SER A 838 0.96 3.47 2.50
C SER A 838 1.98 2.57 3.18
N ASN A 839 3.17 2.45 2.57
CA ASN A 839 4.34 1.87 3.23
C ASN A 839 5.02 2.87 4.19
N ASN A 840 4.62 4.15 4.13
CA ASN A 840 5.10 5.19 5.02
C ASN A 840 4.08 5.44 6.14
N HIS A 841 4.56 5.43 7.37
CA HIS A 841 3.78 5.75 8.55
C HIS A 841 3.81 7.26 8.86
N VAL A 842 2.69 7.78 9.38
CA VAL A 842 2.58 9.19 9.78
C VAL A 842 2.87 9.32 11.26
N TYR A 843 3.92 10.08 11.58
CA TYR A 843 4.37 10.26 12.95
C TYR A 843 3.84 11.57 13.55
N GLY A 844 3.51 11.51 14.84
CA GLY A 844 2.93 12.61 15.59
C GLY A 844 3.68 12.89 16.89
N MET A 845 2.99 12.75 18.01
CA MET A 845 3.59 12.92 19.34
C MET A 845 4.07 11.56 19.85
N ASP A 846 5.27 11.15 19.43
CA ASP A 846 5.69 9.75 19.60
C ASP A 846 6.74 9.54 20.69
N LEU A 847 7.30 10.61 21.26
CA LEU A 847 8.27 10.47 22.35
C LEU A 847 7.55 10.16 23.67
N THR A 848 8.13 9.30 24.50
CA THR A 848 7.68 9.08 25.88
C THR A 848 7.69 10.39 26.68
N PRO A 849 6.56 10.78 27.31
CA PRO A 849 6.52 11.95 28.18
C PRO A 849 7.44 11.79 29.40
N VAL A 850 8.09 12.89 29.81
CA VAL A 850 8.91 12.93 31.03
C VAL A 850 8.35 13.98 31.98
N ALA A 851 8.34 13.72 33.29
CA ALA A 851 7.87 14.69 34.28
C ALA A 851 8.91 15.09 35.33
N TYR A 852 8.89 16.37 35.69
CA TYR A 852 9.45 16.90 36.92
C TYR A 852 8.36 16.96 37.98
N THR A 853 8.62 16.39 39.16
CA THR A 853 7.75 16.52 40.34
C THR A 853 8.50 17.18 41.48
N TYR A 854 7.85 18.14 42.15
CA TYR A 854 8.36 18.80 43.33
C TYR A 854 7.26 18.92 44.38
N ASP A 855 7.42 18.18 45.45
CA ASP A 855 6.59 18.26 46.65
C ASP A 855 7.28 19.21 47.64
N SER A 856 6.70 20.40 47.80
CA SER A 856 7.25 21.49 48.60
C SER A 856 7.09 21.21 50.10
N ASN A 857 6.00 20.57 50.51
CA ASN A 857 5.66 20.34 51.91
C ASN A 857 6.03 18.91 52.39
N ASN A 858 6.41 18.02 51.47
CA ASN A 858 6.79 16.62 51.67
C ASN A 858 5.68 15.77 52.31
N ASP A 859 4.42 16.01 51.95
CA ASP A 859 3.27 15.25 52.46
C ASP A 859 2.86 14.05 51.57
N GLY A 860 3.50 13.89 50.39
CA GLY A 860 3.24 12.81 49.45
C GLY A 860 2.01 13.01 48.56
N THR A 861 1.34 14.17 48.65
CA THR A 861 0.24 14.58 47.80
C THR A 861 0.67 15.81 47.00
N LEU A 862 0.53 15.76 45.67
CA LEU A 862 0.93 16.87 44.81
C LEU A 862 -0.23 17.85 44.66
N ASP A 863 -0.20 18.92 45.44
CA ASP A 863 -1.20 20.00 45.41
C ASP A 863 -0.56 21.34 45.01
N SER A 864 -0.96 21.84 43.84
CA SER A 864 -0.59 23.16 43.35
C SER A 864 -0.83 24.30 44.36
N GLY A 865 -1.87 24.20 45.21
CA GLY A 865 -2.20 25.18 46.24
C GLY A 865 -1.20 25.23 47.40
N ALA A 866 -0.49 24.12 47.65
CA ALA A 866 0.61 24.02 48.61
C ALA A 866 1.95 24.48 48.03
N GLY A 867 1.99 24.83 46.73
CA GLY A 867 3.19 25.23 46.01
C GLY A 867 3.89 24.08 45.28
N ASP A 868 3.27 22.89 45.23
CA ASP A 868 3.83 21.74 44.54
C ASP A 868 3.82 21.93 43.02
N LYS A 869 4.70 21.19 42.35
CA LYS A 869 4.90 21.28 40.90
C LYS A 869 4.87 19.90 40.25
N VAL A 870 4.14 19.82 39.14
CA VAL A 870 4.22 18.72 38.18
C VAL A 870 4.36 19.34 36.80
N TRP A 871 5.52 19.21 36.18
CA TRP A 871 5.77 19.71 34.83
C TRP A 871 6.06 18.53 33.92
N ALA A 872 5.36 18.46 32.79
CA ALA A 872 5.57 17.42 31.77
C ALA A 872 6.30 17.99 30.57
N TYR A 873 7.21 17.19 30.01
CA TYR A 873 8.01 17.49 28.83
C TYR A 873 7.70 16.45 27.76
N LEU A 874 7.46 16.93 26.55
CA LEU A 874 6.98 16.14 25.42
C LEU A 874 7.89 16.38 24.23
N GLY A 875 8.12 15.34 23.42
CA GLY A 875 8.82 15.43 22.13
C GLY A 875 8.07 14.64 21.06
N MET A 876 8.55 14.73 19.83
CA MET A 876 7.82 14.26 18.64
C MET A 876 8.51 13.09 17.93
N ARG A 877 9.78 12.77 18.28
CA ARG A 877 10.62 11.85 17.48
C ARG A 877 10.58 12.25 16.00
N ARG A 878 10.13 11.33 15.13
CA ARG A 878 10.00 11.52 13.69
C ARG A 878 8.86 12.47 13.29
N GLY A 879 7.88 12.69 14.18
CA GLY A 879 6.78 13.62 13.95
C GLY A 879 7.21 15.09 13.94
N GLY A 880 8.42 15.42 14.43
CA GLY A 880 8.93 16.78 14.31
C GLY A 880 10.12 17.16 15.19
N ARG A 881 10.48 18.43 15.10
CA ARG A 881 11.67 19.05 15.72
C ARG A 881 11.32 20.04 16.81
N ALA A 882 10.40 19.68 17.71
CA ALA A 882 10.02 20.52 18.83
C ALA A 882 9.86 19.74 20.13
N TYR A 883 10.27 20.38 21.23
CA TYR A 883 9.92 19.98 22.59
C TYR A 883 8.88 20.93 23.18
N TYR A 884 7.96 20.38 23.96
CA TYR A 884 6.91 21.12 24.63
C TYR A 884 6.99 20.92 26.13
N ALA A 885 6.65 21.95 26.91
CA ALA A 885 6.52 21.85 28.36
C ALA A 885 5.13 22.29 28.82
N LEU A 886 4.51 21.46 29.64
CA LEU A 886 3.19 21.67 30.22
C LEU A 886 3.30 21.73 31.75
N ASP A 887 2.57 22.65 32.37
CA ASP A 887 2.35 22.64 33.81
C ASP A 887 1.08 21.85 34.12
N LEU A 888 1.29 20.67 34.70
CA LEU A 888 0.28 19.71 35.14
C LEU A 888 0.16 19.68 36.66
N SER A 889 0.63 20.70 37.39
CA SER A 889 0.53 20.77 38.86
C SER A 889 -0.92 20.65 39.33
N ASN A 890 -1.86 21.09 38.50
CA ASN A 890 -3.25 20.68 38.57
C ASN A 890 -3.63 19.89 37.30
N PRO A 891 -3.82 18.55 37.37
CA PRO A 891 -4.14 17.72 36.23
C PRO A 891 -5.51 18.04 35.63
N ASP A 892 -6.44 18.59 36.41
CA ASP A 892 -7.79 18.95 35.95
C ASP A 892 -7.84 20.30 35.22
N SER A 893 -6.75 21.07 35.24
CA SER A 893 -6.65 22.40 34.60
C SER A 893 -5.21 22.65 34.14
N PRO A 894 -4.75 21.95 33.09
CA PRO A 894 -3.36 22.04 32.64
C PRO A 894 -3.07 23.42 32.01
N SER A 895 -1.80 23.80 31.95
CA SER A 895 -1.40 25.03 31.25
C SER A 895 -0.12 24.85 30.45
N PHE A 896 -0.02 25.58 29.33
CA PHE A 896 1.16 25.59 28.49
C PHE A 896 2.28 26.44 29.10
N MET A 897 3.50 25.93 29.15
CA MET A 897 4.65 26.68 29.64
C MET A 897 5.46 27.28 28.49
N TRP A 898 5.96 26.43 27.60
CA TRP A 898 6.82 26.84 26.49
C TRP A 898 6.93 25.75 25.42
N ARG A 899 7.42 26.15 24.24
CA ARG A 899 7.87 25.30 23.15
C ARG A 899 9.28 25.72 22.74
N ILE A 900 10.13 24.74 22.45
CA ILE A 900 11.46 24.92 21.89
C ILE A 900 11.51 24.18 20.55
N ASP A 901 11.95 24.86 19.51
CA ASP A 901 12.13 24.33 18.15
C ASP A 901 13.43 24.86 17.52
N ASN A 902 13.68 24.53 16.26
CA ASN A 902 14.85 25.01 15.53
C ASN A 902 14.86 26.53 15.26
N ASN A 903 13.73 27.22 15.41
CA ASN A 903 13.66 28.67 15.31
C ASN A 903 13.89 29.37 16.65
N SER A 904 13.96 28.60 17.74
CA SER A 904 14.18 29.12 19.07
C SER A 904 15.64 29.56 19.24
N THR A 905 15.85 30.72 19.88
CA THR A 905 17.18 31.28 20.10
C THR A 905 18.10 30.27 20.79
N GLY A 906 19.21 29.91 20.12
CA GLY A 906 20.19 28.94 20.64
C GLY A 906 19.94 27.48 20.23
N PHE A 907 18.86 27.19 19.51
CA PHE A 907 18.46 25.84 19.09
C PHE A 907 18.43 25.66 17.57
N GLY A 908 19.13 26.51 16.80
CA GLY A 908 19.16 26.47 15.32
C GLY A 908 19.57 25.12 14.71
N GLU A 909 20.30 24.30 15.46
CA GLU A 909 20.76 22.97 15.08
C GLU A 909 19.79 21.85 15.49
N LEU A 910 18.63 22.16 16.07
CA LEU A 910 17.70 21.14 16.55
C LEU A 910 17.07 20.37 15.38
N GLY A 911 17.42 19.08 15.28
CA GLY A 911 16.81 18.11 14.37
C GLY A 911 15.54 17.48 14.95
N GLN A 912 15.15 16.32 14.42
CA GLN A 912 14.04 15.54 14.96
C GLN A 912 14.30 15.16 16.44
N THR A 913 13.25 15.11 17.26
CA THR A 913 13.39 15.05 18.72
C THR A 913 13.36 13.63 19.27
N TRP A 914 14.42 12.85 18.99
CA TRP A 914 14.57 11.45 19.38
C TRP A 914 15.08 11.23 20.80
N SER A 915 15.77 12.23 21.36
CA SER A 915 16.33 12.15 22.71
C SER A 915 15.21 12.30 23.73
N GLU A 916 14.96 11.27 24.53
CA GLU A 916 14.14 11.43 25.72
C GLU A 916 14.82 12.45 26.67
N PRO A 917 14.13 13.54 27.04
CA PRO A 917 14.76 14.62 27.78
C PRO A 917 14.97 14.25 29.25
N VAL A 918 16.18 14.46 29.76
CA VAL A 918 16.52 14.20 31.17
C VAL A 918 16.31 15.46 32.00
N VAL A 919 15.43 15.37 33.00
CA VAL A 919 15.25 16.42 34.00
C VAL A 919 16.29 16.27 35.11
N THR A 920 17.11 17.29 35.33
CA THR A 920 18.14 17.28 36.38
C THR A 920 18.37 18.66 36.98
N ILE A 921 19.28 18.77 37.94
CA ILE A 921 19.67 20.04 38.55
C ILE A 921 21.18 20.22 38.37
N ILE A 922 21.58 21.35 37.79
CA ILE A 922 23.00 21.70 37.66
C ILE A 922 23.47 22.44 38.92
N PRO A 923 24.56 22.00 39.58
CA PRO A 923 25.14 22.71 40.70
C PRO A 923 25.46 24.18 40.36
N GLY A 924 24.97 25.11 41.18
CA GLY A 924 25.18 26.55 40.99
C GLY A 924 24.15 27.23 40.08
N TYR A 925 23.25 26.48 39.44
CA TYR A 925 22.13 27.06 38.70
C TYR A 925 20.93 27.26 39.65
N THR A 926 20.79 28.46 40.20
CA THR A 926 19.74 28.83 41.14
C THR A 926 18.93 30.03 40.67
N ASP A 927 17.73 30.20 41.21
CA ASP A 927 16.98 31.44 41.09
C ASP A 927 17.62 32.58 41.89
N ASN A 928 17.02 33.78 41.81
CA ASN A 928 17.49 34.98 42.51
C ASN A 928 17.44 34.85 44.05
N ASN A 929 16.80 33.82 44.58
CA ASN A 929 16.68 33.52 46.01
C ASN A 929 17.57 32.33 46.44
N GLY A 930 18.40 31.79 45.54
CA GLY A 930 19.29 30.66 45.81
C GLY A 930 18.62 29.28 45.77
N VAL A 931 17.37 29.19 45.29
CA VAL A 931 16.67 27.92 45.09
C VAL A 931 17.14 27.29 43.79
N ARG A 932 17.57 26.03 43.82
CA ARG A 932 18.03 25.30 42.63
C ARG A 932 16.89 25.19 41.62
N LYS A 933 17.17 25.49 40.35
CA LYS A 933 16.21 25.32 39.27
C LYS A 933 16.47 23.99 38.54
N PRO A 934 15.41 23.23 38.19
CA PRO A 934 15.58 22.11 37.28
C PRO A 934 15.99 22.62 35.90
N VAL A 935 16.75 21.80 35.19
CA VAL A 935 17.14 21.98 33.79
C VAL A 935 16.71 20.73 33.02
N LEU A 936 16.46 20.92 31.74
CA LEU A 936 16.20 19.84 30.80
C LEU A 936 17.45 19.63 29.95
N VAL A 937 17.95 18.39 29.88
CA VAL A 937 19.12 18.01 29.09
C VAL A 937 18.68 16.99 28.04
N PHE A 938 18.90 17.30 26.76
CA PHE A 938 18.52 16.46 25.63
C PHE A 938 19.52 16.66 24.48
N GLY A 939 19.65 15.66 23.62
CA GLY A 939 20.46 15.74 22.40
C GLY A 939 19.89 16.73 21.40
N ALA A 940 20.74 17.25 20.50
CA ALA A 940 20.32 18.19 19.45
C ALA A 940 19.46 17.57 18.35
N GLY A 941 19.11 16.29 18.46
CA GLY A 941 18.18 15.62 17.56
C GLY A 941 18.86 14.90 16.40
N TYR A 942 18.03 14.34 15.52
CA TYR A 942 18.44 13.52 14.38
C TYR A 942 18.24 14.28 13.06
N ASP A 943 19.12 14.02 12.10
CA ASP A 943 18.99 14.51 10.73
C ASP A 943 18.57 13.36 9.80
N THR A 944 17.49 13.56 9.05
CA THR A 944 16.90 12.54 8.17
C THR A 944 17.72 12.28 6.92
N ASN A 945 18.78 13.04 6.66
CA ASN A 945 19.70 12.80 5.54
C ASN A 945 20.50 11.49 5.64
N LYS A 946 20.25 10.71 6.69
CA LYS A 946 20.74 9.35 6.91
C LYS A 946 19.69 8.26 6.63
N ASP A 947 18.44 8.64 6.39
CA ASP A 947 17.33 7.71 6.10
C ASP A 947 17.39 7.22 4.64
N ASP A 948 18.06 7.96 3.74
CA ASP A 948 18.14 7.63 2.30
C ASP A 948 19.11 6.47 2.02
N SER A 949 18.78 5.65 1.01
CA SER A 949 19.63 4.54 0.59
C SER A 949 21.00 5.02 0.07
N GLY A 950 22.09 4.52 0.66
CA GLY A 950 23.47 4.84 0.28
C GLY A 950 24.34 5.39 1.41
N VAL A 951 25.43 6.08 1.05
CA VAL A 951 26.34 6.70 2.03
C VAL A 951 25.74 8.03 2.48
N GLY A 952 25.21 8.07 3.69
CA GLY A 952 24.58 9.28 4.26
C GLY A 952 25.48 10.53 4.18
N THR A 953 24.87 11.67 3.87
CA THR A 953 25.58 12.95 3.72
C THR A 953 25.94 13.57 5.06
N ALA A 954 26.79 14.60 5.10
CA ALA A 954 27.12 15.27 6.36
C ALA A 954 25.88 15.95 6.97
N ASP A 955 25.65 15.73 8.26
CA ASP A 955 24.49 16.24 8.99
C ASP A 955 24.38 17.76 8.80
N SER A 956 23.21 18.22 8.39
CA SER A 956 22.79 19.61 8.21
C SER A 956 22.16 20.20 9.48
N GLN A 957 21.67 19.34 10.37
CA GLN A 957 21.04 19.60 11.67
C GLN A 957 21.40 18.46 12.64
N GLY A 958 20.92 18.46 13.88
CA GLY A 958 21.23 17.40 14.86
C GLY A 958 22.65 17.46 15.44
N ARG A 959 23.45 18.47 15.05
CA ARG A 959 24.86 18.62 15.45
C ARG A 959 24.97 19.27 16.83
N GLY A 960 24.76 18.46 17.87
CA GLY A 960 24.92 18.91 19.26
C GLY A 960 26.35 19.29 19.59
N LEU A 961 26.52 20.17 20.59
CA LEU A 961 27.80 20.52 21.22
C LEU A 961 28.13 19.61 22.40
#